data_AF-A0A2S6T6T4-F1
#
_entry.id   AF-A0A2S6T6T4-F1
#
_cell.length_a   1.000
_cell.length_b   1.000
_cell.length_c   1.000
_cell.angle_alpha   90.00
_cell.angle_beta   90.00
_cell.angle_gamma   90.00
#
_symmetry.space_group_name_H-M   'P 1'
#
loop_
_entity.id
_entity.type
_entity.pdbx_description
1 polymer ?
#
loop_
_entity_poly.entity_id
_entity_poly.type
_entity_poly.pdbx_seq_one_letter_code
_entity_poly.pdbx_strand_id
1 'polypeptide(L)'
;MTSASLEKSPNVDDWLTVSSDNLITIRTGKVDIGQRISTSLAIIAAEELDIDYDRIHVERTQTGVAPDEGVTAGSNSMEQSATAIRAASATARHHMLLLAAKALEVDVNTLEVSDGLITSRDINRSITYSDLMEGKEFGIAVDTNAKIKVPSEQSVVGTKVVPKGLNEIVTGNFQYVHDMTMDGMMHARVVRPPHYHARLKSLDENKIKKLQLEGVKIIINGSFIAVAHEDEYRAIKARDRMAAAVTWNLADGLLVNDLYEALLSNPRVSHQLVDGVPDDEPIPKLGNPPDEATKTISARYEKPYIMHASVAPSAAFALAEASKIKIWCHSQGVYILRNSAAEALGMKPEDLVITHVPGPGCYGHNGADDVAFDAALVARALPEIPVLLKWTREDEHAWEPYGSAMVMELRGSLNRQGDVIEWSHDTYSDTHSMRPFPGPNGLGPGRLIGSRYMDPSVPPTPPQPTGGSHNGKFRNQDPLYTFPNRRIVKHLVKDLPLRCSSLRALGGYANIFALESFMDELSLEANMDAVDFRLMHLSDIRAKNVIEAAAEAFGWPGNNSKGVGCGLAFGQYKNIKTYAAVAIEVEVTDNAEIKLRRAVIAADAGHVIDPSGLIVQLEGGVIQAASWTLYEQVLYDRGGITSRDWDSYPILRFGNVPSIKTILMERPGKPFLGAGEATTGPTAAAIANAVYRATGLRLRRLPLTPEAVKLAALS
;
A
#
# COMPACT_ATOMS: atom_id res chain seq x y z
N MET A 1 18.22 14.46 -14.07
CA MET A 1 17.30 13.65 -13.23
C MET A 1 15.90 13.77 -13.82
N THR A 2 15.22 12.68 -14.17
CA THR A 2 13.84 12.78 -14.70
C THR A 2 12.87 12.13 -13.72
N SER A 3 11.91 12.93 -13.24
CA SER A 3 10.78 12.47 -12.45
C SER A 3 9.51 12.83 -13.20
N ALA A 4 8.60 11.87 -13.36
CA ALA A 4 7.30 12.11 -13.95
C ALA A 4 6.48 13.19 -13.21
N SER A 5 6.79 13.45 -11.93
CA SER A 5 6.13 14.52 -11.18
C SER A 5 6.50 15.92 -11.69
N LEU A 6 7.72 16.11 -12.20
CA LEU A 6 8.17 17.40 -12.74
C LEU A 6 7.50 17.75 -14.08
N GLU A 7 6.93 16.77 -14.79
CA GLU A 7 6.17 17.03 -16.03
C GLU A 7 4.89 17.82 -15.77
N LYS A 8 4.25 17.61 -14.61
CA LYS A 8 3.02 18.29 -14.21
C LYS A 8 3.24 19.49 -13.28
N SER A 9 4.35 19.50 -12.56
CA SER A 9 4.73 20.54 -11.59
C SER A 9 6.18 20.97 -11.85
N PRO A 10 6.41 21.78 -12.90
CA PRO A 10 7.74 22.08 -13.39
C PRO A 10 8.43 23.23 -12.65
N ASN A 11 7.75 23.96 -11.75
CA ASN A 11 8.30 25.16 -11.12
C ASN A 11 8.82 24.87 -9.71
N VAL A 12 9.84 25.59 -9.27
CA VAL A 12 10.38 25.44 -7.90
C VAL A 12 9.30 25.71 -6.85
N ASP A 13 8.45 26.70 -7.08
CA ASP A 13 7.36 27.10 -6.18
C ASP A 13 6.27 26.02 -6.00
N ASP A 14 6.17 25.06 -6.92
CA ASP A 14 5.27 23.91 -6.77
C ASP A 14 5.73 23.00 -5.62
N TRP A 15 7.03 22.99 -5.32
CA TRP A 15 7.69 22.02 -4.44
C TRP A 15 8.16 22.61 -3.12
N LEU A 16 8.57 23.88 -3.11
CA LEU A 16 9.09 24.50 -1.90
C LEU A 16 8.85 26.01 -1.83
N THR A 17 8.74 26.54 -0.61
CA THR A 17 8.73 27.98 -0.32
C THR A 17 9.65 28.32 0.85
N VAL A 18 10.12 29.57 0.88
CA VAL A 18 10.92 30.14 1.98
C VAL A 18 10.07 31.17 2.71
N SER A 19 9.91 31.00 4.01
CA SER A 19 9.21 31.95 4.89
C SER A 19 10.12 33.07 5.40
N SER A 20 9.54 34.09 6.03
CA SER A 20 10.28 35.22 6.61
C SER A 20 11.18 34.85 7.79
N ASP A 21 10.87 33.79 8.53
CA ASP A 21 11.69 33.21 9.60
C ASP A 21 12.65 32.13 9.09
N ASN A 22 12.81 32.05 7.76
CA ASN A 22 13.74 31.14 7.09
C ASN A 22 13.42 29.65 7.40
N LEU A 23 12.14 29.36 7.64
CA LEU A 23 11.57 28.02 7.59
C LEU A 23 11.29 27.66 6.12
N ILE A 24 11.67 26.45 5.71
CA ILE A 24 11.39 25.93 4.37
C ILE A 24 10.16 25.03 4.44
N THR A 25 9.14 25.33 3.65
CA THR A 25 7.99 24.46 3.47
C THR A 25 8.18 23.63 2.22
N ILE A 26 8.06 22.30 2.33
CA ILE A 26 8.11 21.35 1.23
C ILE A 26 6.71 20.83 0.96
N ARG A 27 6.33 20.79 -0.31
CA ARG A 27 5.06 20.24 -0.78
C ARG A 27 5.28 18.95 -1.55
N THR A 28 4.35 18.02 -1.37
CA THR A 28 4.33 16.75 -2.07
C THR A 28 2.88 16.31 -2.33
N GLY A 29 2.66 15.71 -3.49
CA GLY A 29 1.41 15.03 -3.83
C GLY A 29 1.30 13.63 -3.21
N LYS A 30 2.38 13.14 -2.60
CA LYS A 30 2.41 11.88 -1.86
C LYS A 30 2.02 12.13 -0.41
N VAL A 31 1.36 11.15 0.19
CA VAL A 31 0.90 11.21 1.58
C VAL A 31 1.73 10.26 2.44
N ASP A 32 2.08 10.69 3.64
CA ASP A 32 2.73 9.82 4.62
C ASP A 32 1.68 9.12 5.49
N ILE A 33 1.69 7.80 5.43
CA ILE A 33 0.73 6.90 6.06
C ILE A 33 1.46 5.94 7.02
N GLY A 34 2.55 6.41 7.63
CA GLY A 34 3.40 5.65 8.53
C GLY A 34 4.68 5.09 7.88
N GLN A 35 4.97 5.50 6.64
CA GLN A 35 6.13 5.03 5.88
C GLN A 35 7.37 5.91 6.10
N ARG A 36 7.22 7.03 6.81
CA ARG A 36 8.27 8.05 7.05
C ARG A 36 8.77 8.72 5.77
N ILE A 37 7.90 8.83 4.76
CA ILE A 37 8.20 9.58 3.54
C ILE A 37 8.49 11.04 3.88
N SER A 38 7.69 11.68 4.74
CA SER A 38 7.90 13.08 5.11
C SER A 38 9.27 13.31 5.76
N THR A 39 9.76 12.33 6.53
CA THR A 39 11.11 12.38 7.11
C THR A 39 12.19 12.31 6.03
N SER A 40 12.05 11.37 5.09
CA SER A 40 13.02 11.22 3.99
C SER A 40 13.04 12.44 3.06
N LEU A 41 11.87 13.02 2.75
CA LEU A 41 11.76 14.24 1.95
C LEU A 41 12.41 15.44 2.67
N ALA A 42 12.21 15.55 3.99
CA ALA A 42 12.85 16.60 4.78
C ALA A 42 14.37 16.46 4.84
N ILE A 43 14.91 15.24 4.99
CA ILE A 43 16.36 14.99 4.92
C ILE A 43 16.92 15.42 3.56
N ILE A 44 16.25 15.06 2.46
CA ILE A 44 16.71 15.43 1.10
C ILE A 44 16.72 16.94 0.92
N ALA A 45 15.65 17.62 1.34
CA ALA A 45 15.57 19.07 1.23
C ALA A 45 16.64 19.75 2.11
N ALA A 46 16.80 19.32 3.36
CA ALA A 46 17.83 19.80 4.28
C ALA A 46 19.23 19.65 3.68
N GLU A 47 19.52 18.47 3.14
CA GLU A 47 20.79 18.17 2.49
C GLU A 47 21.02 19.07 1.27
N GLU A 48 20.09 19.14 0.31
CA GLU A 48 20.30 19.92 -0.91
C GLU A 48 20.18 21.45 -0.70
N LEU A 49 19.60 21.93 0.40
CA LEU A 49 19.51 23.36 0.72
C LEU A 49 20.56 23.84 1.72
N ASP A 50 21.40 22.95 2.26
CA ASP A 50 22.35 23.30 3.33
C ASP A 50 21.66 23.99 4.52
N ILE A 51 20.51 23.46 4.94
CA ILE A 51 19.70 23.98 6.05
C ILE A 51 19.43 22.89 7.09
N ASP A 52 19.31 23.28 8.36
CA ASP A 52 19.00 22.34 9.43
C ASP A 52 17.67 21.59 9.17
N TYR A 53 17.67 20.29 9.48
CA TYR A 53 16.52 19.40 9.28
C TYR A 53 15.26 19.87 9.99
N ASP A 54 15.39 20.48 11.18
CA ASP A 54 14.25 20.95 11.98
C ASP A 54 13.60 22.20 11.39
N ARG A 55 14.28 22.88 10.46
CA ARG A 55 13.77 24.03 9.71
C ARG A 55 13.04 23.63 8.41
N ILE A 56 12.93 22.33 8.15
CA ILE A 56 12.11 21.80 7.07
C ILE A 56 10.74 21.36 7.61
N HIS A 57 9.69 22.03 7.14
CA HIS A 57 8.31 21.62 7.31
C HIS A 57 7.80 20.91 6.05
N VAL A 58 7.22 19.72 6.18
CA VAL A 58 6.56 19.02 5.07
C VAL A 58 5.06 19.19 5.21
N GLU A 59 4.46 19.93 4.29
CA GLU A 59 3.04 20.30 4.31
C GLU A 59 2.14 19.09 4.00
N ARG A 60 0.96 19.04 4.62
CA ARG A 60 -0.04 18.00 4.30
C ARG A 60 -0.59 18.20 2.88
N THR A 61 -0.72 17.11 2.12
CA THR A 61 -1.24 17.16 0.76
C THR A 61 -2.68 17.67 0.73
N GLN A 62 -2.91 18.78 0.02
CA GLN A 62 -4.23 19.34 -0.25
C GLN A 62 -4.41 19.57 -1.74
N THR A 63 -5.59 19.20 -2.25
CA THR A 63 -5.90 19.41 -3.66
C THR A 63 -5.97 20.89 -4.02
N GLY A 64 -5.31 21.29 -5.10
CA GLY A 64 -5.25 22.69 -5.55
C GLY A 64 -4.11 23.50 -4.91
N VAL A 65 -3.33 22.90 -4.01
CA VAL A 65 -2.13 23.51 -3.40
C VAL A 65 -0.89 22.66 -3.66
N ALA A 66 -0.95 21.37 -3.34
CA ALA A 66 0.19 20.46 -3.52
C ALA A 66 0.30 19.96 -4.97
N PRO A 67 1.47 19.54 -5.47
CA PRO A 67 1.61 18.87 -6.77
C PRO A 67 0.65 17.68 -6.95
N ASP A 68 0.06 17.51 -8.14
CA ASP A 68 -0.72 16.29 -8.46
C ASP A 68 0.20 15.14 -8.87
N GLU A 69 0.74 14.45 -7.87
CA GLU A 69 1.56 13.24 -8.05
C GLU A 69 0.72 11.95 -8.11
N GLY A 70 -0.60 12.04 -8.27
CA GLY A 70 -1.52 10.91 -8.29
C GLY A 70 -1.65 10.21 -6.93
N VAL A 71 -1.50 8.89 -6.90
CA VAL A 71 -1.68 8.07 -5.67
C VAL A 71 -0.34 7.76 -5.02
N THR A 72 -0.33 7.70 -3.69
CA THR A 72 0.73 7.02 -2.93
C THR A 72 0.55 5.51 -3.04
N ALA A 73 1.09 4.93 -4.12
CA ALA A 73 0.98 3.50 -4.41
C ALA A 73 2.19 2.97 -5.19
N GLY A 74 2.34 1.65 -5.20
CA GLY A 74 3.33 0.98 -6.04
C GLY A 74 4.78 1.23 -5.63
N SER A 75 4.99 1.73 -4.41
CA SER A 75 6.26 2.19 -3.86
C SER A 75 6.99 3.24 -4.71
N ASN A 76 6.25 4.17 -5.32
CA ASN A 76 6.83 5.19 -6.21
C ASN A 76 7.25 6.50 -5.51
N SER A 77 6.92 6.72 -4.23
CA SER A 77 7.12 8.03 -3.58
C SER A 77 8.56 8.51 -3.58
N MET A 78 9.52 7.63 -3.29
CA MET A 78 10.95 7.98 -3.33
C MET A 78 11.44 8.22 -4.76
N GLU A 79 11.05 7.39 -5.72
CA GLU A 79 11.47 7.55 -7.11
C GLU A 79 10.91 8.82 -7.77
N GLN A 80 9.68 9.19 -7.42
CA GLN A 80 8.98 10.32 -8.03
C GLN A 80 9.20 11.60 -7.23
N SER A 81 8.63 11.67 -6.03
CA SER A 81 8.58 12.89 -5.21
C SER A 81 9.94 13.25 -4.67
N ALA A 82 10.70 12.26 -4.16
CA ALA A 82 12.02 12.55 -3.60
C ALA A 82 13.02 12.98 -4.68
N THR A 83 12.96 12.39 -5.88
CA THR A 83 13.74 12.87 -7.04
C THR A 83 13.35 14.29 -7.45
N ALA A 84 12.06 14.62 -7.46
CA ALA A 84 11.57 15.95 -7.82
C ALA A 84 11.98 17.02 -6.79
N ILE A 85 11.75 16.75 -5.49
CA ILE A 85 12.14 17.64 -4.38
C ILE A 85 13.65 17.84 -4.36
N ARG A 86 14.44 16.80 -4.63
CA ARG A 86 15.90 16.92 -4.72
C ARG A 86 16.32 17.90 -5.82
N ALA A 87 15.73 17.77 -7.02
CA ALA A 87 16.03 18.65 -8.14
C ALA A 87 15.56 20.10 -7.89
N ALA A 88 14.35 20.26 -7.33
CA ALA A 88 13.80 21.57 -6.97
C ALA A 88 14.67 22.26 -5.89
N SER A 89 15.09 21.51 -4.87
CA SER A 89 15.96 22.00 -3.79
C SER A 89 17.33 22.42 -4.30
N ALA A 90 17.96 21.61 -5.16
CA ALA A 90 19.24 21.97 -5.78
C ALA A 90 19.13 23.20 -6.70
N THR A 91 18.03 23.31 -7.46
CA THR A 91 17.74 24.48 -8.31
C THR A 91 17.56 25.73 -7.44
N ALA A 92 16.78 25.63 -6.36
CA ALA A 92 16.56 26.71 -5.42
C ALA A 92 17.89 27.16 -4.78
N ARG A 93 18.71 26.23 -4.26
CA ARG A 93 20.03 26.57 -3.68
C ARG A 93 20.89 27.34 -4.67
N HIS A 94 20.97 26.86 -5.92
CA HIS A 94 21.75 27.52 -6.96
C HIS A 94 21.23 28.93 -7.26
N HIS A 95 19.91 29.11 -7.37
CA HIS A 95 19.30 30.41 -7.58
C HIS A 95 19.60 31.38 -6.44
N MET A 96 19.54 30.90 -5.19
CA MET A 96 19.84 31.71 -4.00
C MET A 96 21.30 32.15 -3.96
N LEU A 97 22.23 31.28 -4.34
CA LEU A 97 23.66 31.65 -4.47
C LEU A 97 23.87 32.74 -5.54
N LEU A 98 23.15 32.70 -6.66
CA LEU A 98 23.22 33.75 -7.67
C LEU A 98 22.65 35.08 -7.19
N LEU A 99 21.52 35.05 -6.47
CA LEU A 99 20.95 36.26 -5.85
C LEU A 99 21.89 36.86 -4.80
N ALA A 100 22.50 36.01 -3.96
CA ALA A 100 23.47 36.44 -2.96
C ALA A 100 24.74 37.02 -3.58
N ALA A 101 25.29 36.39 -4.62
CA ALA A 101 26.46 36.88 -5.35
C ALA A 101 26.19 38.30 -5.90
N LYS A 102 24.99 38.51 -6.45
CA LYS A 102 24.56 39.83 -6.92
C LYS A 102 24.38 40.83 -5.78
N ALA A 103 23.75 40.45 -4.67
CA ALA A 103 23.50 41.33 -3.53
C ALA A 103 24.77 41.73 -2.77
N LEU A 104 25.77 40.83 -2.74
CA LEU A 104 27.05 41.04 -2.07
C LEU A 104 28.14 41.57 -3.02
N GLU A 105 27.87 41.63 -4.32
CA GLU A 105 28.81 42.04 -5.38
C GLU A 105 30.10 41.19 -5.41
N VAL A 106 29.96 39.87 -5.29
CA VAL A 106 31.09 38.90 -5.27
C VAL A 106 30.91 37.78 -6.30
N ASP A 107 31.97 37.02 -6.58
CA ASP A 107 31.88 35.82 -7.40
C ASP A 107 31.15 34.69 -6.64
N VAL A 108 30.22 34.00 -7.33
CA VAL A 108 29.39 32.94 -6.72
C VAL A 108 30.22 31.79 -6.12
N ASN A 109 31.41 31.51 -6.68
CA ASN A 109 32.28 30.45 -6.19
C ASN A 109 32.93 30.79 -4.84
N THR A 110 32.84 32.05 -4.39
CA THR A 110 33.35 32.52 -3.08
C THR A 110 32.35 32.33 -1.95
N LEU A 111 31.12 31.95 -2.29
CA LEU A 111 30.02 31.78 -1.35
C LEU A 111 30.00 30.37 -0.76
N GLU A 112 29.70 30.30 0.53
CA GLU A 112 29.40 29.07 1.26
C GLU A 112 28.03 29.19 1.92
N VAL A 113 27.33 28.07 2.05
CA VAL A 113 26.05 28.01 2.77
C VAL A 113 26.25 27.21 4.04
N SER A 114 25.78 27.75 5.17
CA SER A 114 25.67 27.03 6.42
C SER A 114 24.34 27.42 7.08
N ASP A 115 23.47 26.44 7.29
CA ASP A 115 22.13 26.61 7.85
C ASP A 115 21.31 27.75 7.19
N GLY A 116 21.30 27.77 5.85
CA GLY A 116 20.62 28.81 5.07
C GLY A 116 21.21 30.23 5.20
N LEU A 117 22.35 30.40 5.86
CA LEU A 117 23.16 31.62 5.87
C LEU A 117 24.24 31.51 4.78
N ILE A 118 24.14 32.37 3.77
CA ILE A 118 25.13 32.43 2.70
C ILE A 118 26.21 33.42 3.11
N THR A 119 27.47 32.98 3.17
CA THR A 119 28.61 33.81 3.58
C THR A 119 29.65 33.87 2.46
N SER A 120 30.13 35.07 2.12
CA SER A 120 31.27 35.24 1.21
C SER A 120 32.59 35.12 1.96
N ARG A 121 33.47 34.23 1.50
CA ARG A 121 34.82 34.08 2.04
C ARG A 121 35.72 35.30 1.79
N ASP A 122 35.42 36.08 0.74
CA ASP A 122 36.28 37.19 0.31
C ASP A 122 36.09 38.43 1.19
N ILE A 123 34.84 38.74 1.53
CA ILE A 123 34.48 39.97 2.23
C ILE A 123 33.90 39.73 3.62
N ASN A 124 33.71 38.47 4.02
CA ASN A 124 33.14 38.04 5.30
C ASN A 124 31.79 38.71 5.62
N ARG A 125 30.97 38.93 4.58
CA ARG A 125 29.57 39.37 4.71
C ARG A 125 28.64 38.20 4.41
N SER A 126 27.48 38.23 5.04
CA SER A 126 26.48 37.17 4.90
C SER A 126 25.08 37.73 4.64
N ILE A 127 24.23 36.87 4.07
CA ILE A 127 22.81 37.13 3.82
C ILE A 127 22.04 35.81 3.95
N THR A 128 20.84 35.85 4.54
CA THR A 128 20.02 34.64 4.72
C THR A 128 19.14 34.38 3.51
N TYR A 129 18.62 33.15 3.40
CA TYR A 129 17.61 32.86 2.39
C TYR A 129 16.33 33.70 2.54
N SER A 130 15.85 33.95 3.75
CA SER A 130 14.68 34.81 3.97
C SER A 130 14.90 36.25 3.51
N ASP A 131 16.11 36.80 3.74
CA ASP A 131 16.46 38.16 3.31
C ASP A 131 16.49 38.30 1.78
N LEU A 132 16.89 37.24 1.06
CA LEU A 132 16.91 37.23 -0.40
C LEU A 132 15.51 37.10 -1.00
N MET A 133 14.66 36.25 -0.38
CA MET A 133 13.32 36.01 -0.91
C MET A 133 12.35 37.14 -0.54
N GLU A 134 12.44 37.72 0.65
CA GLU A 134 11.49 38.74 1.15
C GLU A 134 10.01 38.30 1.00
N GLY A 135 9.74 37.00 1.14
CA GLY A 135 8.39 36.41 0.96
C GLY A 135 7.93 36.29 -0.50
N LYS A 136 8.81 36.52 -1.48
CA LYS A 136 8.52 36.33 -2.92
C LYS A 136 8.62 34.85 -3.30
N GLU A 137 7.92 34.51 -4.38
CA GLU A 137 8.10 33.25 -5.11
C GLU A 137 9.43 33.25 -5.87
N PHE A 138 9.98 32.06 -6.14
CA PHE A 138 11.18 31.90 -6.95
C PHE A 138 10.93 32.29 -8.40
N GLY A 139 9.76 31.95 -8.96
CA GLY A 139 9.39 32.29 -10.34
C GLY A 139 10.27 31.62 -11.40
N ILE A 140 10.86 30.47 -11.08
CA ILE A 140 11.75 29.72 -11.98
C ILE A 140 11.31 28.25 -12.14
N ALA A 141 11.59 27.70 -13.32
CA ALA A 141 11.45 26.28 -13.57
C ALA A 141 12.55 25.47 -12.85
N VAL A 142 12.23 24.23 -12.47
CA VAL A 142 13.20 23.26 -11.93
C VAL A 142 14.20 22.89 -13.03
N ASP A 143 15.49 23.10 -12.77
CA ASP A 143 16.56 22.63 -13.66
C ASP A 143 16.88 21.17 -13.33
N THR A 144 16.44 20.26 -14.21
CA THR A 144 16.71 18.82 -14.08
C THR A 144 18.20 18.44 -14.20
N ASN A 145 19.05 19.38 -14.61
CA ASN A 145 20.50 19.27 -14.69
C ASN A 145 21.24 20.03 -13.57
N ALA A 146 20.52 20.65 -12.63
CA ALA A 146 21.12 21.31 -11.48
C ALA A 146 22.08 20.35 -10.75
N LYS A 147 23.25 20.87 -10.35
CA LYS A 147 24.26 20.08 -9.63
C LYS A 147 23.73 19.70 -8.25
N ILE A 148 23.35 18.43 -8.11
CA ILE A 148 23.02 17.81 -6.82
C ILE A 148 24.27 17.42 -6.05
N LYS A 149 24.14 17.33 -4.73
CA LYS A 149 25.22 16.82 -3.88
C LYS A 149 25.52 15.36 -4.17
N VAL A 150 26.78 14.98 -4.32
CA VAL A 150 27.18 13.57 -4.40
C VAL A 150 27.24 12.95 -3.00
N PRO A 151 27.21 11.61 -2.84
CA PRO A 151 27.20 10.98 -1.51
C PRO A 151 28.33 11.42 -0.57
N SER A 152 29.51 11.76 -1.10
CA SER A 152 30.64 12.27 -0.30
C SER A 152 30.48 13.71 0.20
N GLU A 153 29.52 14.45 -0.35
CA GLU A 153 29.16 15.82 0.05
C GLU A 153 27.96 15.83 1.01
N GLN A 154 27.35 14.66 1.28
CA GLN A 154 26.18 14.55 2.13
C GLN A 154 26.57 14.48 3.62
N SER A 155 25.82 15.17 4.47
CA SER A 155 26.09 15.29 5.91
C SER A 155 24.91 14.88 6.80
N VAL A 156 23.68 14.95 6.29
CA VAL A 156 22.44 14.60 6.99
C VAL A 156 21.95 13.22 6.60
N VAL A 157 22.13 12.82 5.33
CA VAL A 157 21.73 11.49 4.83
C VAL A 157 22.37 10.36 5.65
N GLY A 158 21.57 9.38 6.06
CA GLY A 158 22.04 8.25 6.87
C GLY A 158 22.26 8.54 8.36
N THR A 159 22.16 9.81 8.78
CA THR A 159 22.26 10.18 10.20
C THR A 159 20.96 9.89 10.95
N LYS A 160 21.04 9.88 12.29
CA LYS A 160 19.85 9.71 13.15
C LYS A 160 19.16 11.06 13.32
N VAL A 161 17.95 11.18 12.78
CA VAL A 161 17.04 12.31 13.02
C VAL A 161 15.81 11.85 13.79
N VAL A 162 15.12 12.77 14.46
CA VAL A 162 13.78 12.51 14.99
C VAL A 162 12.81 12.53 13.81
N PRO A 163 12.11 11.42 13.50
CA PRO A 163 11.15 11.41 12.39
C PRO A 163 10.06 12.47 12.58
N LYS A 164 9.69 13.16 11.49
CA LYS A 164 8.59 14.13 11.50
C LYS A 164 7.32 13.48 12.05
N GLY A 165 6.68 14.11 13.04
CA GLY A 165 5.48 13.62 13.69
C GLY A 165 5.70 12.63 14.84
N LEU A 166 6.91 12.11 15.06
CA LEU A 166 7.14 11.07 16.08
C LEU A 166 6.92 11.59 17.51
N ASN A 167 7.36 12.81 17.80
CA ASN A 167 7.22 13.41 19.14
C ASN A 167 5.73 13.53 19.51
N GLU A 168 4.90 13.95 18.57
CA GLU A 168 3.46 14.06 18.73
C GLU A 168 2.84 12.67 18.91
N ILE A 169 3.30 11.66 18.18
CA ILE A 169 2.79 10.28 18.29
C ILE A 169 3.07 9.72 19.70
N VAL A 170 4.30 9.82 20.19
CA VAL A 170 4.68 9.22 21.49
C VAL A 170 4.11 9.98 22.69
N THR A 171 3.72 11.25 22.51
CA THR A 171 3.08 12.07 23.55
C THR A 171 1.55 12.04 23.48
N GLY A 172 0.96 11.39 22.46
CA GLY A 172 -0.49 11.36 22.25
C GLY A 172 -1.08 12.66 21.71
N ASN A 173 -0.24 13.56 21.19
CA ASN A 173 -0.65 14.84 20.60
C ASN A 173 -0.80 14.79 19.07
N PHE A 174 -0.44 13.67 18.42
CA PHE A 174 -0.60 13.52 16.97
C PHE A 174 -2.07 13.35 16.61
N GLN A 175 -2.59 14.26 15.80
CA GLN A 175 -3.98 14.25 15.39
C GLN A 175 -4.19 13.41 14.13
N TYR A 176 -4.95 12.33 14.27
CA TYR A 176 -5.55 11.61 13.15
C TYR A 176 -6.88 12.27 12.75
N VAL A 177 -7.42 11.90 11.60
CA VAL A 177 -8.74 12.41 11.16
C VAL A 177 -9.85 12.12 12.18
N HIS A 178 -9.71 11.06 12.97
CA HIS A 178 -10.64 10.66 14.03
C HIS A 178 -10.72 11.63 15.20
N ASP A 179 -9.65 12.40 15.42
CA ASP A 179 -9.46 13.30 16.56
C ASP A 179 -9.84 14.75 16.22
N MET A 180 -10.18 15.02 14.95
CA MET A 180 -10.52 16.36 14.49
C MET A 180 -11.78 16.88 15.18
N THR A 181 -11.72 18.14 15.60
CA THR A 181 -12.83 18.87 16.21
C THR A 181 -13.03 20.21 15.51
N MET A 182 -14.28 20.60 15.26
CA MET A 182 -14.65 21.95 14.84
C MET A 182 -15.89 22.41 15.60
N ASP A 183 -16.02 23.72 15.78
CA ASP A 183 -17.16 24.31 16.47
C ASP A 183 -18.48 23.95 15.77
N GLY A 184 -19.46 23.49 16.55
CA GLY A 184 -20.76 23.07 16.04
C GLY A 184 -20.76 21.77 15.24
N MET A 185 -19.69 20.98 15.27
CA MET A 185 -19.63 19.73 14.50
C MET A 185 -20.69 18.71 14.95
N MET A 186 -21.14 17.89 14.01
CA MET A 186 -21.95 16.69 14.27
C MET A 186 -21.16 15.42 14.00
N HIS A 187 -21.40 14.39 14.81
CA HIS A 187 -20.92 13.04 14.58
C HIS A 187 -21.91 12.27 13.74
N ALA A 188 -21.46 11.69 12.63
CA ALA A 188 -22.30 10.92 11.71
C ALA A 188 -21.94 9.43 11.69
N ARG A 189 -22.94 8.60 11.42
CA ARG A 189 -22.82 7.15 11.20
C ARG A 189 -23.69 6.73 10.02
N VAL A 190 -23.17 5.85 9.17
CA VAL A 190 -23.93 5.25 8.07
C VAL A 190 -24.71 4.05 8.59
N VAL A 191 -25.93 3.85 8.10
CA VAL A 191 -26.72 2.63 8.32
C VAL A 191 -26.58 1.77 7.08
N ARG A 192 -25.59 0.87 7.11
CA ARG A 192 -25.28 0.00 5.98
C ARG A 192 -26.31 -1.14 5.83
N PRO A 193 -26.58 -1.59 4.59
CA PRO A 193 -27.27 -2.84 4.37
C PRO A 193 -26.44 -4.05 4.84
N PRO A 194 -27.01 -5.27 4.87
CA PRO A 194 -26.28 -6.48 5.26
C PRO A 194 -25.15 -6.86 4.28
N HIS A 195 -25.33 -6.62 2.98
CA HIS A 195 -24.37 -6.93 1.91
C HIS A 195 -24.62 -6.07 0.64
N TYR A 196 -23.75 -6.16 -0.37
CA TYR A 196 -23.68 -5.26 -1.53
C TYR A 196 -24.89 -5.27 -2.48
N HIS A 197 -25.68 -6.35 -2.47
CA HIS A 197 -26.84 -6.52 -3.35
C HIS A 197 -28.14 -6.02 -2.71
N ALA A 198 -28.13 -5.78 -1.41
CA ALA A 198 -29.32 -5.35 -0.71
C ALA A 198 -29.66 -3.89 -1.03
N ARG A 199 -30.96 -3.56 -1.07
CA ARG A 199 -31.48 -2.20 -1.30
C ARG A 199 -32.60 -1.88 -0.33
N LEU A 200 -32.81 -0.59 -0.05
CA LEU A 200 -33.86 -0.15 0.85
C LEU A 200 -35.22 -0.59 0.30
N LYS A 201 -36.00 -1.30 1.11
CA LYS A 201 -37.37 -1.72 0.77
C LYS A 201 -38.40 -0.80 1.41
N SER A 202 -38.28 -0.58 2.72
CA SER A 202 -39.20 0.26 3.48
C SER A 202 -38.58 0.73 4.80
N LEU A 203 -39.22 1.74 5.39
CA LEU A 203 -38.83 2.35 6.66
C LEU A 203 -40.02 2.35 7.64
N ASP A 204 -39.72 2.17 8.93
CA ASP A 204 -40.69 2.36 10.01
C ASP A 204 -40.76 3.85 10.39
N GLU A 205 -41.78 4.54 9.87
CA GLU A 205 -42.00 5.98 10.08
C GLU A 205 -42.11 6.37 11.57
N ASN A 206 -42.69 5.50 12.40
CA ASN A 206 -42.85 5.78 13.83
C ASN A 206 -41.51 5.78 14.56
N LYS A 207 -40.61 4.86 14.21
CA LYS A 207 -39.25 4.83 14.77
C LYS A 207 -38.41 6.01 14.30
N ILE A 208 -38.52 6.39 13.03
CA ILE A 208 -37.86 7.57 12.46
C ILE A 208 -38.29 8.84 13.19
N LYS A 209 -39.61 9.05 13.33
CA LYS A 209 -40.14 10.24 14.02
C LYS A 209 -39.64 10.35 15.46
N LYS A 210 -39.54 9.22 16.18
CA LYS A 210 -38.97 9.19 17.54
C LYS A 210 -37.51 9.64 17.57
N LEU A 211 -36.68 9.16 16.66
CA LEU A 211 -35.28 9.59 16.55
C LEU A 211 -35.16 11.09 16.27
N GLN A 212 -35.99 11.63 15.37
CA GLN A 212 -35.99 13.07 15.06
C GLN A 212 -36.40 13.93 16.27
N LEU A 213 -37.39 13.48 17.06
CA LEU A 213 -37.79 14.16 18.30
C LEU A 213 -36.67 14.20 19.36
N GLU A 214 -35.71 13.28 19.28
CA GLU A 214 -34.52 13.24 20.14
C GLU A 214 -33.34 14.08 19.59
N GLY A 215 -33.56 14.84 18.52
CA GLY A 215 -32.55 15.71 17.91
C GLY A 215 -31.67 15.03 16.86
N VAL A 216 -31.91 13.76 16.53
CA VAL A 216 -31.15 13.04 15.50
C VAL A 216 -31.49 13.58 14.12
N LYS A 217 -30.46 13.99 13.36
CA LYS A 217 -30.59 14.27 11.93
C LYS A 217 -30.56 12.95 11.16
N ILE A 218 -31.54 12.73 10.30
CA ILE A 218 -31.64 11.53 9.47
C ILE A 218 -31.49 11.96 8.02
N ILE A 219 -30.52 11.36 7.33
CA ILE A 219 -30.22 11.63 5.93
C ILE A 219 -30.59 10.37 5.15
N ILE A 220 -31.52 10.51 4.21
CA ILE A 220 -31.95 9.43 3.30
C ILE A 220 -31.82 9.95 1.88
N ASN A 221 -31.06 9.24 1.06
CA ASN A 221 -30.90 9.51 -0.37
C ASN A 221 -30.91 8.15 -1.09
N GLY A 222 -32.01 7.79 -1.74
CA GLY A 222 -32.22 6.44 -2.27
C GLY A 222 -32.11 5.39 -1.17
N SER A 223 -31.21 4.42 -1.34
CA SER A 223 -30.85 3.41 -0.33
C SER A 223 -29.71 3.83 0.60
N PHE A 224 -29.09 5.00 0.41
CA PHE A 224 -28.10 5.54 1.33
C PHE A 224 -28.81 6.15 2.55
N ILE A 225 -28.42 5.70 3.74
CA ILE A 225 -28.98 6.14 5.00
C ILE A 225 -27.84 6.49 5.96
N ALA A 226 -27.91 7.66 6.56
CA ALA A 226 -27.03 8.07 7.64
C ALA A 226 -27.81 8.79 8.75
N VAL A 227 -27.22 8.79 9.94
CA VAL A 227 -27.70 9.56 11.09
C VAL A 227 -26.59 10.48 11.59
N ALA A 228 -26.95 11.64 12.13
CA ALA A 228 -26.00 12.56 12.75
C ALA A 228 -26.57 13.19 14.02
N HIS A 229 -25.69 13.46 14.99
CA HIS A 229 -26.02 14.10 16.28
C HIS A 229 -24.77 14.82 16.84
N GLU A 230 -24.95 15.89 17.63
CA GLU A 230 -23.85 16.65 18.26
C GLU A 230 -23.04 15.82 19.27
N ASP A 231 -23.71 14.94 20.01
CA ASP A 231 -23.09 13.93 20.88
C ASP A 231 -22.80 12.62 20.12
N GLU A 232 -21.54 12.17 20.16
CA GLU A 232 -21.08 10.97 19.44
C GLU A 232 -21.78 9.68 19.92
N TYR A 233 -21.98 9.53 21.23
CA TYR A 233 -22.62 8.34 21.78
C TYR A 233 -24.08 8.21 21.29
N ARG A 234 -24.82 9.32 21.26
CA ARG A 234 -26.17 9.38 20.70
C ARG A 234 -26.19 9.11 19.20
N ALA A 235 -25.20 9.57 18.43
CA ALA A 235 -25.08 9.21 17.01
C ALA A 235 -24.91 7.69 16.81
N ILE A 236 -24.08 7.04 17.64
CA ILE A 236 -23.91 5.57 17.62
C ILE A 236 -25.24 4.87 17.95
N LYS A 237 -25.92 5.25 19.04
CA LYS A 237 -27.21 4.63 19.41
C LYS A 237 -28.32 4.91 18.41
N ALA A 238 -28.32 6.08 17.78
CA ALA A 238 -29.22 6.40 16.70
C ALA A 238 -29.00 5.50 15.48
N ARG A 239 -27.74 5.16 15.14
CA ARG A 239 -27.42 4.24 14.05
C ARG A 239 -28.06 2.88 14.28
N ASP A 240 -27.87 2.31 15.48
CA ASP A 240 -28.38 0.98 15.82
C ASP A 240 -29.92 0.94 15.79
N ARG A 241 -30.57 1.99 16.31
CA ARG A 241 -32.04 2.12 16.28
C ARG A 241 -32.57 2.36 14.87
N MET A 242 -31.85 3.12 14.05
CA MET A 242 -32.20 3.33 12.65
C MET A 242 -32.06 2.03 11.86
N ALA A 243 -31.00 1.23 12.09
CA ALA A 243 -30.88 -0.09 11.49
C ALA A 243 -32.08 -0.99 11.79
N ALA A 244 -32.61 -0.95 13.01
CA ALA A 244 -33.83 -1.66 13.41
C ALA A 244 -35.15 -1.04 12.86
N ALA A 245 -35.09 0.13 12.23
CA ALA A 245 -36.20 0.79 11.55
C ALA A 245 -36.19 0.55 10.03
N VAL A 246 -35.11 -0.03 9.49
CA VAL A 246 -34.95 -0.29 8.06
C VAL A 246 -35.32 -1.73 7.74
N THR A 247 -36.09 -1.92 6.67
CA THR A 247 -36.26 -3.22 6.02
C THR A 247 -35.51 -3.21 4.68
N TRP A 248 -34.63 -4.18 4.49
CA TRP A 248 -33.87 -4.35 3.26
C TRP A 248 -34.52 -5.40 2.35
N ASN A 249 -34.51 -5.15 1.05
CA ASN A 249 -34.64 -6.21 0.05
C ASN A 249 -33.26 -6.84 -0.15
N LEU A 250 -33.09 -8.13 0.15
CA LEU A 250 -31.81 -8.82 0.13
C LEU A 250 -31.41 -9.37 -1.25
N ALA A 251 -32.31 -9.34 -2.25
CA ALA A 251 -32.12 -10.06 -3.51
C ALA A 251 -31.66 -11.52 -3.25
N ASP A 252 -30.67 -12.03 -3.99
CA ASP A 252 -30.20 -13.41 -3.84
C ASP A 252 -29.14 -13.63 -2.74
N GLY A 253 -28.70 -12.56 -2.05
CA GLY A 253 -27.58 -12.62 -1.10
C GLY A 253 -26.20 -12.62 -1.78
N LEU A 254 -25.15 -12.96 -1.03
CA LEU A 254 -23.83 -13.25 -1.58
C LEU A 254 -23.75 -14.70 -2.10
N LEU A 255 -22.95 -14.94 -3.13
CA LEU A 255 -22.68 -16.28 -3.65
C LEU A 255 -21.78 -17.06 -2.68
N VAL A 256 -22.19 -18.27 -2.30
CA VAL A 256 -21.43 -19.17 -1.42
C VAL A 256 -21.22 -20.50 -2.14
N ASN A 257 -20.07 -20.62 -2.80
CA ASN A 257 -19.57 -21.84 -3.44
C ASN A 257 -18.13 -22.10 -3.00
N ASP A 258 -17.53 -23.21 -3.43
CA ASP A 258 -16.09 -23.40 -3.26
C ASP A 258 -15.35 -22.30 -4.02
N LEU A 259 -14.72 -21.39 -3.27
CA LEU A 259 -14.06 -20.21 -3.78
C LEU A 259 -12.95 -20.56 -4.77
N TYR A 260 -12.18 -21.61 -4.51
CA TYR A 260 -11.01 -21.93 -5.31
C TYR A 260 -11.41 -22.66 -6.59
N GLU A 261 -12.44 -23.50 -6.53
CA GLU A 261 -13.04 -24.07 -7.75
C GLU A 261 -13.73 -22.98 -8.59
N ALA A 262 -14.42 -22.03 -7.97
CA ALA A 262 -15.00 -20.88 -8.67
C ALA A 262 -13.94 -20.05 -9.41
N LEU A 263 -12.77 -19.86 -8.81
CA LEU A 263 -11.64 -19.16 -9.45
C LEU A 263 -11.15 -19.87 -10.73
N LEU A 264 -11.27 -21.20 -10.80
CA LEU A 264 -10.87 -22.00 -11.96
C LEU A 264 -11.99 -22.17 -13.00
N SER A 265 -13.25 -22.20 -12.57
CA SER A 265 -14.39 -22.50 -13.45
C SER A 265 -15.12 -21.27 -13.99
N ASN A 266 -15.08 -20.15 -13.27
CA ASN A 266 -15.84 -18.95 -13.66
C ASN A 266 -15.34 -18.34 -14.99
N PRO A 267 -16.19 -17.54 -15.67
CA PRO A 267 -15.79 -16.80 -16.85
C PRO A 267 -14.55 -15.94 -16.58
N ARG A 268 -13.62 -15.93 -17.53
CA ARG A 268 -12.34 -15.23 -17.37
C ARG A 268 -11.85 -14.57 -18.65
N VAL A 269 -11.05 -13.52 -18.49
CA VAL A 269 -10.25 -12.91 -19.56
C VAL A 269 -8.79 -13.25 -19.30
N SER A 270 -8.13 -13.89 -20.26
CA SER A 270 -6.81 -14.49 -20.08
C SER A 270 -5.80 -13.88 -21.04
N HIS A 271 -4.56 -13.68 -20.58
CA HIS A 271 -3.46 -13.20 -21.42
C HIS A 271 -2.17 -13.94 -21.06
N GLN A 272 -1.33 -14.19 -22.05
CA GLN A 272 0.07 -14.55 -21.84
C GLN A 272 0.81 -13.36 -21.19
N LEU A 273 1.88 -13.65 -20.46
CA LEU A 273 2.88 -12.66 -20.06
C LEU A 273 4.22 -12.92 -20.76
N VAL A 274 4.77 -11.88 -21.37
CA VAL A 274 6.14 -11.84 -21.90
C VAL A 274 6.89 -10.77 -21.12
N ASP A 275 7.97 -11.16 -20.44
CA ASP A 275 8.79 -10.28 -19.60
C ASP A 275 7.96 -9.40 -18.64
N GLY A 276 7.03 -10.06 -17.95
CA GLY A 276 6.12 -9.43 -16.99
C GLY A 276 5.04 -8.53 -17.60
N VAL A 277 4.91 -8.42 -18.92
CA VAL A 277 3.92 -7.59 -19.62
C VAL A 277 2.84 -8.48 -20.26
N PRO A 278 1.54 -8.15 -20.10
CA PRO A 278 0.47 -8.84 -20.80
C PRO A 278 0.60 -8.71 -22.31
N ASP A 279 0.40 -9.82 -23.00
CA ASP A 279 0.50 -9.95 -24.44
C ASP A 279 -0.83 -10.49 -25.00
N ASP A 280 -1.25 -9.93 -26.14
CA ASP A 280 -2.53 -10.25 -26.79
C ASP A 280 -2.43 -11.44 -27.74
N GLU A 281 -1.21 -11.97 -27.95
CA GLU A 281 -0.99 -13.17 -28.74
C GLU A 281 -1.68 -14.41 -28.14
N PRO A 282 -2.03 -15.42 -28.97
CA PRO A 282 -2.66 -16.64 -28.50
C PRO A 282 -1.86 -17.31 -27.38
N ILE A 283 -2.53 -17.61 -26.26
CA ILE A 283 -1.91 -18.28 -25.12
C ILE A 283 -1.34 -19.63 -25.57
N PRO A 284 -0.02 -19.87 -25.41
CA PRO A 284 0.60 -21.15 -25.74
C PRO A 284 -0.10 -22.26 -24.96
N LYS A 285 -0.32 -23.41 -25.59
CA LYS A 285 -0.82 -24.59 -24.86
C LYS A 285 0.29 -25.11 -23.95
N LEU A 286 -0.10 -25.59 -22.77
CA LEU A 286 0.82 -26.33 -21.92
C LEU A 286 1.11 -27.67 -22.62
N GLY A 287 2.33 -27.82 -23.14
CA GLY A 287 2.77 -29.01 -23.89
C GLY A 287 3.16 -30.19 -23.00
N ASN A 288 3.70 -31.24 -23.61
CA ASN A 288 4.43 -32.29 -22.88
C ASN A 288 5.74 -31.70 -22.30
N PRO A 289 6.25 -32.24 -21.18
CA PRO A 289 7.57 -31.88 -20.67
C PRO A 289 8.67 -32.07 -21.75
N PRO A 290 9.78 -31.31 -21.69
CA PRO A 290 10.92 -31.51 -22.59
C PRO A 290 11.49 -32.93 -22.51
N ASP A 291 12.00 -33.48 -23.62
CA ASP A 291 12.51 -34.86 -23.68
C ASP A 291 13.67 -35.13 -22.71
N GLU A 292 14.46 -34.11 -22.39
CA GLU A 292 15.57 -34.17 -21.43
C GLU A 292 15.15 -34.05 -19.96
N ALA A 293 13.84 -33.87 -19.69
CA ALA A 293 13.30 -33.84 -18.35
C ALA A 293 13.42 -35.22 -17.68
N THR A 294 14.05 -35.26 -16.51
CA THR A 294 14.12 -36.44 -15.65
C THR A 294 12.97 -36.47 -14.64
N LYS A 295 12.45 -35.30 -14.27
CA LYS A 295 11.32 -35.16 -13.37
C LYS A 295 10.50 -33.93 -13.70
N THR A 296 9.17 -34.05 -13.63
CA THR A 296 8.23 -32.94 -13.73
C THR A 296 7.36 -32.92 -12.49
N ILE A 297 7.22 -31.75 -11.87
CA ILE A 297 6.38 -31.53 -10.69
C ILE A 297 5.28 -30.54 -11.08
N SER A 298 4.07 -30.71 -10.53
CA SER A 298 2.99 -29.74 -10.62
C SER A 298 2.41 -29.48 -9.25
N ALA A 299 2.05 -28.23 -8.98
CA ALA A 299 1.52 -27.81 -7.70
C ALA A 299 0.48 -26.69 -7.87
N ARG A 300 -0.55 -26.72 -7.03
CA ARG A 300 -1.56 -25.66 -6.91
C ARG A 300 -1.42 -24.99 -5.55
N TYR A 301 -1.37 -23.66 -5.56
CA TYR A 301 -1.27 -22.81 -4.39
C TYR A 301 -2.47 -21.87 -4.31
N GLU A 302 -2.89 -21.55 -3.09
CA GLU A 302 -4.18 -20.90 -2.85
C GLU A 302 -4.08 -19.82 -1.78
N LYS A 303 -4.67 -18.66 -2.08
CA LYS A 303 -4.77 -17.51 -1.16
C LYS A 303 -6.24 -17.10 -1.03
N PRO A 304 -6.78 -16.90 0.18
CA PRO A 304 -8.14 -16.43 0.37
C PRO A 304 -8.25 -14.90 0.22
N TYR A 305 -9.45 -14.38 0.41
CA TYR A 305 -9.66 -12.95 0.63
C TYR A 305 -9.05 -12.52 1.96
N ILE A 306 -8.41 -11.34 1.97
CA ILE A 306 -7.73 -10.78 3.15
C ILE A 306 -8.17 -9.31 3.30
N MET A 307 -8.49 -8.90 4.52
CA MET A 307 -8.80 -7.50 4.89
C MET A 307 -7.54 -6.65 4.99
N HIS A 308 -7.69 -5.32 4.89
CA HIS A 308 -6.60 -4.42 5.27
C HIS A 308 -6.43 -4.40 6.77
N ALA A 309 -7.54 -4.57 7.51
CA ALA A 309 -7.55 -4.67 8.96
C ALA A 309 -6.80 -3.52 9.64
N SER A 310 -7.04 -2.28 9.17
CA SER A 310 -6.48 -1.07 9.79
C SER A 310 -6.85 -0.99 11.27
N VAL A 311 -5.95 -0.44 12.10
CA VAL A 311 -6.13 -0.38 13.56
C VAL A 311 -7.36 0.45 13.94
N ALA A 312 -7.60 1.56 13.23
CA ALA A 312 -8.84 2.31 13.34
C ALA A 312 -9.71 2.13 12.08
N PRO A 313 -11.05 2.11 12.23
CA PRO A 313 -11.97 2.13 11.10
C PRO A 313 -11.83 3.39 10.26
N SER A 314 -12.35 3.39 9.05
CA SER A 314 -12.32 4.55 8.16
C SER A 314 -13.14 5.72 8.74
N ALA A 315 -12.58 6.94 8.66
CA ALA A 315 -13.26 8.17 9.04
C ALA A 315 -12.96 9.31 8.05
N ALA A 316 -13.87 10.27 7.97
CA ALA A 316 -13.67 11.51 7.23
C ALA A 316 -14.45 12.65 7.89
N PHE A 317 -13.88 13.84 7.79
CA PHE A 317 -14.52 15.08 8.16
C PHE A 317 -14.96 15.80 6.88
N ALA A 318 -16.16 16.37 6.84
CA ALA A 318 -16.65 17.13 5.70
C ALA A 318 -17.44 18.37 6.12
N LEU A 319 -17.35 19.43 5.34
CA LEU A 319 -18.09 20.67 5.52
C LEU A 319 -18.55 21.18 4.14
N ALA A 320 -19.85 21.43 4.01
CA ALA A 320 -20.43 22.06 2.83
C ALA A 320 -20.72 23.54 3.15
N GLU A 321 -20.05 24.45 2.43
CA GLU A 321 -20.18 25.90 2.58
C GLU A 321 -20.56 26.51 1.23
N ALA A 322 -21.71 27.18 1.17
CA ALA A 322 -22.24 27.74 -0.08
C ALA A 322 -22.23 26.71 -1.25
N SER A 323 -21.39 26.92 -2.27
CA SER A 323 -21.24 26.02 -3.42
C SER A 323 -20.04 25.08 -3.34
N LYS A 324 -19.33 25.06 -2.21
CA LYS A 324 -18.08 24.30 -2.02
C LYS A 324 -18.23 23.21 -0.97
N ILE A 325 -17.47 22.13 -1.14
CA ILE A 325 -17.33 21.08 -0.13
C ILE A 325 -15.85 20.89 0.19
N LYS A 326 -15.52 20.96 1.48
CA LYS A 326 -14.20 20.62 2.02
C LYS A 326 -14.26 19.25 2.68
N ILE A 327 -13.28 18.40 2.42
CA ILE A 327 -13.17 17.06 2.99
C ILE A 327 -11.77 16.87 3.56
N TRP A 328 -11.69 16.39 4.80
CA TRP A 328 -10.46 15.88 5.40
C TRP A 328 -10.57 14.36 5.55
N CYS A 329 -9.64 13.62 4.94
CA CYS A 329 -9.70 12.16 4.94
C CYS A 329 -8.30 11.54 4.88
N HIS A 330 -8.22 10.24 5.17
CA HIS A 330 -6.97 9.48 5.14
C HIS A 330 -6.70 8.78 3.79
N SER A 331 -7.34 9.23 2.71
CA SER A 331 -7.13 8.65 1.36
C SER A 331 -5.70 8.84 0.87
N GLN A 332 -5.17 7.79 0.20
CA GLN A 332 -3.87 7.82 -0.49
C GLN A 332 -3.89 8.60 -1.82
N GLY A 333 -5.07 8.97 -2.32
CA GLY A 333 -5.27 9.47 -3.69
C GLY A 333 -6.27 10.62 -3.74
N VAL A 334 -6.02 11.69 -2.98
CA VAL A 334 -6.95 12.81 -2.78
C VAL A 334 -7.40 13.48 -4.09
N TYR A 335 -6.52 13.60 -5.09
CA TYR A 335 -6.87 14.18 -6.41
C TYR A 335 -7.84 13.30 -7.20
N ILE A 336 -7.63 11.99 -7.16
CA ILE A 336 -8.49 11.02 -7.85
C ILE A 336 -9.85 10.91 -7.17
N LEU A 337 -9.84 10.86 -5.83
CA LEU A 337 -11.05 10.91 -5.03
C LEU A 337 -11.84 12.20 -5.32
N ARG A 338 -11.18 13.36 -5.37
CA ARG A 338 -11.83 14.64 -5.67
C ARG A 338 -12.58 14.60 -6.98
N ASN A 339 -11.92 14.17 -8.05
CA ASN A 339 -12.52 14.15 -9.38
C ASN A 339 -13.75 13.23 -9.42
N SER A 340 -13.66 12.03 -8.83
CA SER A 340 -14.79 11.10 -8.79
C SER A 340 -15.89 11.53 -7.83
N ALA A 341 -15.57 12.12 -6.69
CA ALA A 341 -16.58 12.67 -5.78
C ALA A 341 -17.32 13.85 -6.43
N ALA A 342 -16.59 14.75 -7.12
CA ALA A 342 -17.18 15.87 -7.84
C ALA A 342 -18.11 15.41 -8.96
N GLU A 343 -17.69 14.41 -9.76
CA GLU A 343 -18.53 13.78 -10.80
C GLU A 343 -19.81 13.20 -10.19
N ALA A 344 -19.71 12.44 -9.09
CA ALA A 344 -20.87 11.84 -8.42
C ALA A 344 -21.83 12.88 -7.81
N LEU A 345 -21.30 14.02 -7.37
CA LEU A 345 -22.08 15.10 -6.76
C LEU A 345 -22.63 16.11 -7.78
N GLY A 346 -22.22 16.02 -9.05
CA GLY A 346 -22.55 17.01 -10.08
C GLY A 346 -21.86 18.35 -9.86
N MET A 347 -20.68 18.35 -9.26
CA MET A 347 -19.88 19.54 -8.94
C MET A 347 -18.67 19.66 -9.86
N LYS A 348 -18.12 20.87 -9.98
CA LYS A 348 -16.81 21.06 -10.60
C LYS A 348 -15.71 20.62 -9.63
N PRO A 349 -14.61 19.97 -10.10
CA PRO A 349 -13.53 19.54 -9.21
C PRO A 349 -12.93 20.66 -8.34
N GLU A 350 -12.86 21.90 -8.84
CA GLU A 350 -12.37 23.07 -8.11
C GLU A 350 -13.26 23.52 -6.94
N ASP A 351 -14.54 23.13 -6.95
CA ASP A 351 -15.49 23.40 -5.86
C ASP A 351 -15.42 22.34 -4.76
N LEU A 352 -14.60 21.29 -4.92
CA LEU A 352 -14.39 20.25 -3.93
C LEU A 352 -12.92 20.19 -3.52
N VAL A 353 -12.62 20.53 -2.27
CA VAL A 353 -11.25 20.53 -1.74
C VAL A 353 -11.07 19.33 -0.84
N ILE A 354 -10.06 18.50 -1.11
CA ILE A 354 -9.69 17.37 -0.25
C ILE A 354 -8.31 17.60 0.35
N THR A 355 -8.24 17.50 1.67
CA THR A 355 -7.00 17.57 2.46
C THR A 355 -6.72 16.21 3.06
N HIS A 356 -5.52 15.69 2.85
CA HIS A 356 -5.09 14.47 3.51
C HIS A 356 -4.84 14.74 4.99
N VAL A 357 -5.45 13.93 5.85
CA VAL A 357 -5.16 13.85 7.27
C VAL A 357 -4.86 12.39 7.61
N PRO A 358 -3.76 12.09 8.32
CA PRO A 358 -3.38 10.71 8.61
C PRO A 358 -4.50 9.89 9.26
N GLY A 359 -4.59 8.63 8.85
CA GLY A 359 -5.42 7.59 9.49
C GLY A 359 -4.53 6.51 10.11
N PRO A 360 -4.99 5.78 11.15
CA PRO A 360 -4.25 4.66 11.78
C PRO A 360 -4.21 3.39 10.91
N GLY A 361 -3.46 3.45 9.80
CA GLY A 361 -3.24 2.35 8.86
C GLY A 361 -4.19 2.38 7.66
N CYS A 362 -3.68 1.94 6.51
CA CYS A 362 -4.49 1.78 5.29
C CYS A 362 -4.07 0.58 4.43
N TYR A 363 -2.78 0.23 4.40
CA TYR A 363 -2.21 -0.95 3.73
C TYR A 363 -2.67 -1.15 2.27
N GLY A 364 -3.03 -0.07 1.58
CA GLY A 364 -3.62 -0.10 0.25
C GLY A 364 -4.86 0.79 0.14
N HIS A 365 -5.91 0.30 -0.50
CA HIS A 365 -7.19 0.95 -0.68
C HIS A 365 -8.24 0.33 0.26
N ASN A 366 -8.21 0.69 1.54
CA ASN A 366 -9.28 0.37 2.50
C ASN A 366 -10.50 1.31 2.28
N GLY A 367 -11.39 1.43 3.28
CA GLY A 367 -12.60 2.26 3.21
C GLY A 367 -12.41 3.80 3.14
N ALA A 368 -11.17 4.30 3.07
CA ALA A 368 -10.86 5.75 3.12
C ALA A 368 -11.61 6.61 2.09
N ASP A 369 -11.66 6.13 0.84
CA ASP A 369 -12.32 6.85 -0.25
C ASP A 369 -13.85 6.80 -0.11
N ASP A 370 -14.37 5.66 0.35
CA ASP A 370 -15.80 5.45 0.55
C ASP A 370 -16.34 6.31 1.69
N VAL A 371 -15.65 6.34 2.84
CA VAL A 371 -16.08 7.16 3.99
C VAL A 371 -16.02 8.65 3.70
N ALA A 372 -15.03 9.09 2.92
CA ALA A 372 -14.90 10.47 2.50
C ALA A 372 -16.08 10.89 1.61
N PHE A 373 -16.50 10.03 0.71
CA PHE A 373 -17.69 10.27 -0.10
C PHE A 373 -18.98 10.24 0.73
N ASP A 374 -19.13 9.29 1.65
CA ASP A 374 -20.28 9.24 2.56
C ASP A 374 -20.36 10.53 3.39
N ALA A 375 -19.22 11.04 3.89
CA ALA A 375 -19.16 12.29 4.66
C ALA A 375 -19.61 13.49 3.81
N ALA A 376 -19.20 13.55 2.54
CA ALA A 376 -19.64 14.59 1.61
C ALA A 376 -21.16 14.56 1.36
N LEU A 377 -21.76 13.36 1.24
CA LEU A 377 -23.21 13.22 1.10
C LEU A 377 -23.94 13.74 2.34
N VAL A 378 -23.43 13.46 3.54
CA VAL A 378 -24.02 13.95 4.80
C VAL A 378 -23.84 15.45 4.96
N ALA A 379 -22.64 15.99 4.70
CA ALA A 379 -22.37 17.43 4.76
C ALA A 379 -23.24 18.22 3.78
N ARG A 380 -23.47 17.71 2.57
CA ARG A 380 -24.40 18.33 1.60
C ARG A 380 -25.85 18.37 2.11
N ALA A 381 -26.27 17.38 2.90
CA ALA A 381 -27.59 17.36 3.52
C ALA A 381 -27.68 18.24 4.78
N LEU A 382 -26.54 18.64 5.35
CA LEU A 382 -26.40 19.48 6.55
C LEU A 382 -25.49 20.68 6.24
N PRO A 383 -25.91 21.62 5.38
CA PRO A 383 -25.07 22.75 4.97
C PRO A 383 -24.66 23.60 6.17
N GLU A 384 -23.44 24.16 6.11
CA GLU A 384 -22.82 24.98 7.16
C GLU A 384 -22.58 24.25 8.50
N ILE A 385 -22.81 22.93 8.56
CA ILE A 385 -22.54 22.12 9.73
C ILE A 385 -21.32 21.23 9.44
N PRO A 386 -20.23 21.36 10.21
CA PRO A 386 -19.10 20.45 10.12
C PRO A 386 -19.51 19.03 10.52
N VAL A 387 -19.14 18.00 9.76
CA VAL A 387 -19.54 16.61 10.02
C VAL A 387 -18.32 15.70 10.11
N LEU A 388 -18.15 15.03 11.25
CA LEU A 388 -17.21 13.92 11.41
C LEU A 388 -17.94 12.58 11.28
N LEU A 389 -17.75 11.91 10.15
CA LEU A 389 -18.29 10.58 9.89
C LEU A 389 -17.23 9.52 10.21
N LYS A 390 -17.57 8.56 11.07
CA LYS A 390 -16.73 7.39 11.38
C LYS A 390 -17.49 6.11 11.06
N TRP A 391 -16.84 5.17 10.40
CA TRP A 391 -17.34 3.79 10.31
C TRP A 391 -17.16 3.09 11.67
N THR A 392 -18.02 2.10 11.94
CA THR A 392 -17.77 1.17 13.05
C THR A 392 -16.77 0.08 12.63
N ARG A 393 -16.24 -0.70 13.58
CA ARG A 393 -15.33 -1.81 13.28
C ARG A 393 -16.02 -2.85 12.39
N GLU A 394 -17.28 -3.13 12.67
CA GLU A 394 -18.12 -4.03 11.90
C GLU A 394 -18.40 -3.49 10.49
N ASP A 395 -18.55 -2.17 10.34
CA ASP A 395 -18.68 -1.54 9.02
C ASP A 395 -17.37 -1.67 8.23
N GLU A 396 -16.21 -1.36 8.83
CA GLU A 396 -14.90 -1.53 8.17
C GLU A 396 -14.72 -2.96 7.67
N HIS A 397 -14.89 -3.95 8.56
CA HIS A 397 -14.69 -5.35 8.22
C HIS A 397 -15.68 -5.88 7.18
N ALA A 398 -16.91 -5.37 7.15
CA ALA A 398 -17.93 -5.85 6.21
C ALA A 398 -17.92 -5.09 4.87
N TRP A 399 -17.42 -3.85 4.86
CA TRP A 399 -17.59 -2.95 3.73
C TRP A 399 -16.30 -2.41 3.14
N GLU A 400 -15.12 -2.56 3.73
CA GLU A 400 -13.87 -2.27 3.00
C GLU A 400 -13.75 -3.17 1.75
N PRO A 401 -12.97 -2.81 0.72
CA PRO A 401 -12.72 -3.74 -0.36
C PRO A 401 -11.55 -4.66 0.03
N TYR A 402 -11.63 -5.95 -0.27
CA TYR A 402 -10.62 -6.89 0.21
C TYR A 402 -9.45 -7.06 -0.75
N GLY A 403 -8.33 -7.55 -0.26
CA GLY A 403 -7.30 -8.18 -1.09
C GLY A 403 -7.85 -9.46 -1.70
N SER A 404 -7.71 -9.60 -3.02
CA SER A 404 -8.38 -10.67 -3.79
C SER A 404 -7.87 -12.07 -3.45
N ALA A 405 -8.78 -13.04 -3.47
CA ALA A 405 -8.45 -14.46 -3.47
C ALA A 405 -7.76 -14.87 -4.78
N MET A 406 -6.89 -15.88 -4.71
CA MET A 406 -6.05 -16.31 -5.82
C MET A 406 -5.84 -17.83 -5.85
N VAL A 407 -5.74 -18.38 -7.05
CA VAL A 407 -5.18 -19.72 -7.32
C VAL A 407 -3.97 -19.54 -8.23
N MET A 408 -2.86 -20.19 -7.90
CA MET A 408 -1.65 -20.25 -8.73
C MET A 408 -1.34 -21.72 -9.05
N GLU A 409 -1.33 -22.07 -10.33
CA GLU A 409 -0.97 -23.41 -10.81
C GLU A 409 0.43 -23.35 -11.44
N LEU A 410 1.35 -24.16 -10.92
CA LEU A 410 2.73 -24.20 -11.36
C LEU A 410 3.10 -25.60 -11.88
N ARG A 411 3.95 -25.62 -12.91
CA ARG A 411 4.65 -26.83 -13.38
C ARG A 411 6.11 -26.50 -13.63
N GLY A 412 7.00 -27.36 -13.18
CA GLY A 412 8.44 -27.24 -13.42
C GLY A 412 9.02 -28.59 -13.79
N SER A 413 9.96 -28.60 -14.74
CA SER A 413 10.69 -29.80 -15.14
C SER A 413 12.18 -29.64 -14.88
N LEU A 414 12.81 -30.68 -14.32
CA LEU A 414 14.23 -30.74 -14.01
C LEU A 414 14.95 -31.67 -14.99
N ASN A 415 16.18 -31.34 -15.36
CA ASN A 415 17.08 -32.25 -16.09
C ASN A 415 17.88 -33.14 -15.10
N ARG A 416 18.84 -33.93 -15.61
CA ARG A 416 19.70 -34.80 -14.77
C ARG A 416 20.65 -34.01 -13.87
N GLN A 417 21.01 -32.79 -14.24
CA GLN A 417 21.93 -31.91 -13.51
C GLN A 417 21.22 -31.14 -12.40
N GLY A 418 19.88 -31.19 -12.34
CA GLY A 418 19.08 -30.41 -11.40
C GLY A 418 18.70 -29.02 -11.91
N ASP A 419 18.98 -28.69 -13.18
CA ASP A 419 18.54 -27.42 -13.75
C ASP A 419 17.04 -27.47 -14.06
N VAL A 420 16.34 -26.35 -13.79
CA VAL A 420 14.97 -26.13 -14.24
C VAL A 420 14.99 -25.82 -15.74
N ILE A 421 14.43 -26.72 -16.54
CA ILE A 421 14.41 -26.64 -18.01
C ILE A 421 13.04 -26.29 -18.62
N GLU A 422 12.02 -26.22 -17.77
CA GLU A 422 10.67 -25.76 -18.13
C GLU A 422 10.03 -25.11 -16.91
N TRP A 423 9.31 -24.01 -17.13
CA TRP A 423 8.52 -23.34 -16.10
C TRP A 423 7.17 -22.87 -16.64
N SER A 424 6.06 -23.37 -16.08
CA SER A 424 4.72 -22.85 -16.32
C SER A 424 4.11 -22.29 -15.04
N HIS A 425 3.44 -21.14 -15.14
CA HIS A 425 2.74 -20.50 -14.02
C HIS A 425 1.46 -19.80 -14.51
N ASP A 426 0.30 -20.29 -14.08
CA ASP A 426 -1.01 -19.70 -14.34
C ASP A 426 -1.56 -19.08 -13.05
N THR A 427 -2.03 -17.83 -13.10
CA THR A 427 -2.59 -17.12 -11.94
C THR A 427 -4.05 -16.72 -12.20
N TYR A 428 -4.96 -17.19 -11.35
CA TYR A 428 -6.39 -16.92 -11.38
C TYR A 428 -6.79 -16.01 -10.22
N SER A 429 -7.40 -14.87 -10.52
CA SER A 429 -7.81 -13.89 -9.51
C SER A 429 -8.82 -12.89 -10.06
N ASP A 430 -9.58 -12.27 -9.16
CA ASP A 430 -10.28 -11.00 -9.42
C ASP A 430 -9.28 -9.85 -9.66
N THR A 431 -9.78 -8.63 -9.85
CA THR A 431 -9.01 -7.39 -9.86
C THR A 431 -8.36 -7.08 -8.52
N HIS A 432 -7.22 -6.40 -8.61
CA HIS A 432 -6.43 -5.89 -7.49
C HIS A 432 -6.41 -4.35 -7.48
N SER A 433 -7.31 -3.70 -8.25
CA SER A 433 -7.40 -2.25 -8.36
C SER A 433 -8.82 -1.83 -8.66
N MET A 434 -9.44 -1.15 -7.69
CA MET A 434 -10.78 -0.55 -7.76
C MET A 434 -10.84 0.79 -7.03
N ARG A 435 -9.71 1.49 -6.87
CA ARG A 435 -9.71 2.89 -6.42
C ARG A 435 -10.52 3.73 -7.42
N PRO A 436 -11.25 4.79 -7.00
CA PRO A 436 -12.11 5.58 -7.89
C PRO A 436 -11.34 6.44 -8.90
N PHE A 437 -10.44 5.85 -9.71
CA PHE A 437 -9.84 6.49 -10.87
C PHE A 437 -10.92 6.85 -11.90
N PRO A 438 -10.99 8.12 -12.35
CA PRO A 438 -11.82 8.49 -13.49
C PRO A 438 -11.30 7.79 -14.74
N GLY A 439 -12.19 7.12 -15.48
CA GLY A 439 -11.83 6.44 -16.73
C GLY A 439 -12.05 7.34 -17.96
N PRO A 440 -11.55 6.96 -19.16
CA PRO A 440 -11.76 7.71 -20.41
C PRO A 440 -13.23 7.94 -20.80
N ASN A 441 -14.14 7.09 -20.31
CA ASN A 441 -15.59 7.15 -20.57
C ASN A 441 -16.43 7.52 -19.32
N GLY A 442 -15.82 7.94 -18.20
CA GLY A 442 -16.46 7.84 -16.85
C GLY A 442 -16.60 6.36 -16.45
N LEU A 443 -16.49 5.94 -15.18
CA LEU A 443 -17.46 6.12 -14.10
C LEU A 443 -16.72 5.94 -12.74
N GLY A 444 -15.67 6.73 -12.49
CA GLY A 444 -14.94 6.70 -11.20
C GLY A 444 -15.88 6.66 -9.96
N PRO A 445 -17.00 7.41 -9.96
CA PRO A 445 -18.05 7.31 -8.95
C PRO A 445 -18.54 5.90 -8.64
N GLY A 446 -18.71 5.03 -9.65
CA GLY A 446 -19.26 3.68 -9.48
C GLY A 446 -18.38 2.75 -8.64
N ARG A 447 -17.18 3.18 -8.25
CA ARG A 447 -16.29 2.48 -7.31
C ARG A 447 -16.47 2.91 -5.85
N LEU A 448 -17.06 4.09 -5.62
CA LEU A 448 -17.47 4.56 -4.30
C LEU A 448 -18.75 3.84 -3.86
N ILE A 449 -18.83 3.37 -2.63
CA ILE A 449 -20.01 2.68 -2.12
C ILE A 449 -21.19 3.63 -2.11
N GLY A 450 -21.07 4.81 -1.48
CA GLY A 450 -22.19 5.74 -1.30
C GLY A 450 -22.91 6.09 -2.62
N SER A 451 -22.17 6.18 -3.73
CA SER A 451 -22.74 6.54 -5.04
C SER A 451 -23.67 5.45 -5.61
N ARG A 452 -23.47 4.19 -5.22
CA ARG A 452 -24.30 3.05 -5.64
C ARG A 452 -25.64 2.98 -4.91
N TYR A 453 -25.78 3.75 -3.84
CA TYR A 453 -26.94 3.75 -2.96
C TYR A 453 -27.72 5.08 -3.00
N MET A 454 -27.16 6.17 -3.53
CA MET A 454 -27.89 7.42 -3.74
C MET A 454 -28.97 7.30 -4.84
N ASP A 455 -29.80 8.33 -4.97
CA ASP A 455 -30.77 8.52 -6.04
C ASP A 455 -30.45 9.82 -6.83
N PRO A 456 -30.18 9.75 -8.15
CA PRO A 456 -30.03 8.53 -8.94
C PRO A 456 -28.77 7.75 -8.58
N SER A 457 -28.85 6.41 -8.58
CA SER A 457 -27.70 5.55 -8.25
C SER A 457 -26.71 5.43 -9.41
N VAL A 458 -25.42 5.39 -9.10
CA VAL A 458 -24.37 5.05 -10.06
C VAL A 458 -24.15 3.53 -10.09
N PRO A 459 -24.21 2.86 -11.24
CA PRO A 459 -23.97 1.42 -11.32
C PRO A 459 -22.51 1.07 -10.95
N PRO A 460 -22.27 -0.12 -10.36
CA PRO A 460 -20.91 -0.58 -10.08
C PRO A 460 -20.06 -0.65 -11.36
N THR A 461 -18.84 -0.11 -11.30
CA THR A 461 -17.89 -0.23 -12.40
C THR A 461 -17.32 -1.64 -12.47
N PRO A 462 -17.47 -2.39 -13.59
CA PRO A 462 -16.90 -3.72 -13.70
C PRO A 462 -15.37 -3.66 -13.79
N PRO A 463 -14.66 -4.66 -13.22
CA PRO A 463 -13.22 -4.75 -13.37
C PRO A 463 -12.78 -4.89 -14.83
N GLN A 464 -11.67 -4.23 -15.19
CA GLN A 464 -11.06 -4.32 -16.51
C GLN A 464 -9.71 -5.04 -16.44
N PRO A 465 -9.28 -5.75 -17.51
CA PRO A 465 -7.93 -6.26 -17.61
C PRO A 465 -6.92 -5.13 -17.44
N THR A 466 -5.98 -5.30 -16.51
CA THR A 466 -4.90 -4.33 -16.29
C THR A 466 -3.74 -4.61 -17.24
N GLY A 467 -3.27 -3.60 -17.95
CA GLY A 467 -2.02 -3.62 -18.71
C GLY A 467 -0.78 -3.23 -17.89
N GLY A 468 0.34 -3.01 -18.57
CA GLY A 468 1.62 -2.62 -18.00
C GLY A 468 2.41 -3.78 -17.38
N SER A 469 3.67 -3.54 -17.05
CA SER A 469 4.57 -4.55 -16.47
C SER A 469 4.28 -4.82 -15.00
N HIS A 470 4.26 -6.11 -14.60
CA HIS A 470 4.11 -6.61 -13.23
C HIS A 470 3.02 -5.90 -12.39
N ASN A 471 1.81 -5.78 -12.96
CA ASN A 471 0.71 -5.03 -12.38
C ASN A 471 -0.38 -5.94 -11.78
N GLY A 472 -1.16 -5.40 -10.84
CA GLY A 472 -2.32 -6.08 -10.27
C GLY A 472 -2.04 -7.53 -9.83
N LYS A 473 -2.85 -8.46 -10.38
CA LYS A 473 -2.83 -9.90 -10.07
C LYS A 473 -1.56 -10.64 -10.51
N PHE A 474 -0.88 -10.18 -11.55
CA PHE A 474 0.30 -10.85 -12.12
C PHE A 474 1.62 -10.21 -11.68
N ARG A 475 1.54 -9.32 -10.69
CA ARG A 475 2.73 -8.75 -10.07
C ARG A 475 3.62 -9.88 -9.55
N ASN A 476 4.90 -9.86 -9.90
CA ASN A 476 5.88 -10.89 -9.55
C ASN A 476 5.52 -12.34 -9.95
N GLN A 477 4.58 -12.53 -10.89
CA GLN A 477 4.27 -13.87 -11.42
C GLN A 477 5.43 -14.43 -12.26
N ASP A 478 6.11 -13.54 -12.97
CA ASP A 478 7.28 -13.85 -13.78
C ASP A 478 8.54 -13.95 -12.90
N PRO A 479 9.24 -15.12 -12.93
CA PRO A 479 10.40 -15.39 -12.09
C PRO A 479 11.63 -14.58 -12.48
N LEU A 480 12.39 -14.17 -11.47
CA LEU A 480 13.73 -13.56 -11.64
C LEU A 480 14.81 -14.58 -12.01
N TYR A 481 14.47 -15.87 -11.90
CA TYR A 481 15.34 -16.98 -12.27
C TYR A 481 15.40 -17.15 -13.80
N THR A 482 16.56 -17.60 -14.27
CA THR A 482 16.82 -17.84 -15.69
C THR A 482 16.41 -19.26 -16.04
N PHE A 483 15.19 -19.43 -16.57
CA PHE A 483 14.67 -20.71 -17.02
C PHE A 483 14.42 -20.69 -18.53
N PRO A 484 14.79 -21.76 -19.27
CA PRO A 484 14.32 -21.97 -20.62
C PRO A 484 12.84 -22.40 -20.61
N ASN A 485 12.17 -22.31 -21.76
CA ASN A 485 10.80 -22.80 -21.97
C ASN A 485 9.79 -22.30 -20.91
N ARG A 486 9.59 -20.99 -20.87
CA ARG A 486 8.67 -20.34 -19.93
C ARG A 486 7.28 -20.16 -20.52
N ARG A 487 6.24 -20.49 -19.75
CA ARG A 487 4.84 -20.19 -20.05
C ARG A 487 4.17 -19.52 -18.86
N ILE A 488 3.79 -18.26 -19.00
CA ILE A 488 3.21 -17.50 -17.89
C ILE A 488 1.87 -16.90 -18.34
N VAL A 489 0.81 -17.13 -17.57
CA VAL A 489 -0.55 -16.76 -17.97
C VAL A 489 -1.32 -16.16 -16.81
N LYS A 490 -1.99 -15.04 -17.06
CA LYS A 490 -2.88 -14.39 -16.10
C LYS A 490 -4.33 -14.59 -16.50
N HIS A 491 -5.20 -14.74 -15.51
CA HIS A 491 -6.64 -14.88 -15.67
C HIS A 491 -7.36 -13.85 -14.80
N LEU A 492 -8.05 -12.88 -15.42
CA LEU A 492 -9.04 -12.05 -14.74
C LEU A 492 -10.34 -12.85 -14.65
N VAL A 493 -10.63 -13.36 -13.46
CA VAL A 493 -11.85 -14.13 -13.19
C VAL A 493 -12.99 -13.17 -12.84
N LYS A 494 -14.19 -13.46 -13.34
CA LYS A 494 -15.42 -12.67 -13.13
C LYS A 494 -16.37 -13.39 -12.16
N ASP A 495 -17.42 -12.69 -11.76
CA ASP A 495 -18.56 -13.23 -11.00
C ASP A 495 -18.16 -13.84 -9.64
N LEU A 496 -17.22 -13.18 -8.96
CA LEU A 496 -16.78 -13.52 -7.61
C LEU A 496 -17.56 -12.71 -6.55
N PRO A 497 -17.74 -13.25 -5.33
CA PRO A 497 -18.74 -12.75 -4.39
C PRO A 497 -18.38 -11.43 -3.70
N LEU A 498 -17.09 -11.14 -3.54
CA LEU A 498 -16.63 -10.02 -2.72
C LEU A 498 -16.01 -8.90 -3.56
N ARG A 499 -16.26 -7.65 -3.17
CA ARG A 499 -15.61 -6.50 -3.78
C ARG A 499 -14.13 -6.50 -3.39
N CYS A 500 -13.25 -6.34 -4.38
CA CYS A 500 -11.81 -6.36 -4.17
C CYS A 500 -11.12 -5.07 -4.58
N SER A 501 -10.00 -4.77 -3.94
CA SER A 501 -9.11 -3.70 -4.37
C SER A 501 -7.67 -3.93 -3.96
N SER A 502 -6.85 -2.89 -4.03
CA SER A 502 -5.45 -2.96 -3.72
C SER A 502 -5.22 -3.21 -2.23
N LEU A 503 -4.75 -4.41 -1.87
CA LEU A 503 -4.08 -4.71 -0.61
C LEU A 503 -2.56 -4.70 -0.85
N ARG A 504 -1.75 -4.27 0.12
CA ARG A 504 -0.29 -4.17 0.01
C ARG A 504 0.31 -5.42 -0.65
N ALA A 505 1.22 -5.19 -1.61
CA ALA A 505 1.83 -6.14 -2.56
C ALA A 505 0.95 -6.65 -3.72
N LEU A 506 -0.38 -6.41 -3.73
CA LEU A 506 -1.32 -6.93 -4.73
C LEU A 506 -1.13 -8.45 -4.94
N GLY A 507 -1.05 -8.92 -6.19
CA GLY A 507 -0.77 -10.31 -6.51
C GLY A 507 0.65 -10.77 -6.13
N GLY A 508 1.57 -9.84 -5.89
CA GLY A 508 2.97 -10.16 -5.58
C GLY A 508 3.15 -10.99 -4.32
N TYR A 509 2.26 -10.81 -3.32
CA TYR A 509 2.27 -11.64 -2.12
C TYR A 509 2.10 -13.13 -2.44
N ALA A 510 1.02 -13.48 -3.14
CA ALA A 510 0.69 -14.88 -3.44
C ALA A 510 1.56 -15.47 -4.56
N ASN A 511 1.89 -14.68 -5.57
CA ASN A 511 2.74 -15.16 -6.67
C ASN A 511 4.14 -15.52 -6.18
N ILE A 512 4.76 -14.69 -5.33
CA ILE A 512 6.05 -15.01 -4.73
C ILE A 512 5.90 -16.17 -3.74
N PHE A 513 4.84 -16.22 -2.94
CA PHE A 513 4.57 -17.38 -2.07
C PHE A 513 4.58 -18.69 -2.85
N ALA A 514 3.82 -18.78 -3.94
CA ALA A 514 3.74 -19.98 -4.76
C ALA A 514 5.05 -20.28 -5.47
N LEU A 515 5.66 -19.26 -6.09
CA LEU A 515 6.93 -19.38 -6.82
C LEU A 515 8.07 -19.86 -5.92
N GLU A 516 8.29 -19.21 -4.78
CA GLU A 516 9.41 -19.51 -3.89
C GLU A 516 9.18 -20.78 -3.05
N SER A 517 7.92 -21.15 -2.79
CA SER A 517 7.61 -22.47 -2.23
C SER A 517 7.86 -23.58 -3.25
N PHE A 518 7.49 -23.35 -4.51
CA PHE A 518 7.71 -24.32 -5.58
C PHE A 518 9.20 -24.47 -5.95
N MET A 519 9.97 -23.38 -5.88
CA MET A 519 11.43 -23.43 -5.98
C MET A 519 12.06 -24.27 -4.88
N ASP A 520 11.54 -24.23 -3.66
CA ASP A 520 11.98 -25.09 -2.56
C ASP A 520 11.65 -26.56 -2.84
N GLU A 521 10.45 -26.86 -3.35
CA GLU A 521 10.08 -28.22 -3.77
C GLU A 521 10.99 -28.77 -4.89
N LEU A 522 11.31 -27.95 -5.89
CA LEU A 522 12.24 -28.33 -6.97
C LEU A 522 13.66 -28.57 -6.42
N SER A 523 14.13 -27.78 -5.46
CA SER A 523 15.44 -27.98 -4.84
C SER A 523 15.53 -29.31 -4.10
N LEU A 524 14.45 -29.73 -3.42
CA LEU A 524 14.37 -31.00 -2.72
C LEU A 524 14.40 -32.18 -3.70
N GLU A 525 13.67 -32.07 -4.80
CA GLU A 525 13.68 -33.10 -5.84
C GLU A 525 15.04 -33.19 -6.56
N ALA A 526 15.72 -32.05 -6.75
CA ALA A 526 17.09 -32.00 -7.26
C ALA A 526 18.13 -32.50 -6.24
N ASN A 527 17.74 -32.75 -4.97
CA ASN A 527 18.63 -33.05 -3.85
C ASN A 527 19.71 -31.97 -3.65
N MET A 528 19.33 -30.70 -3.77
CA MET A 528 20.22 -29.55 -3.62
C MET A 528 19.81 -28.69 -2.43
N ASP A 529 20.78 -27.98 -1.84
CA ASP A 529 20.46 -26.95 -0.86
C ASP A 529 19.61 -25.84 -1.51
N ALA A 530 18.64 -25.32 -0.77
CA ALA A 530 17.66 -24.39 -1.30
C ALA A 530 18.25 -23.00 -1.61
N VAL A 531 19.34 -22.59 -0.97
CA VAL A 531 20.08 -21.37 -1.31
C VAL A 531 20.90 -21.60 -2.57
N ASP A 532 21.70 -22.67 -2.61
CA ASP A 532 22.52 -23.00 -3.78
C ASP A 532 21.67 -23.18 -5.05
N PHE A 533 20.52 -23.85 -4.92
CA PHE A 533 19.55 -24.03 -6.00
C PHE A 533 19.00 -22.70 -6.53
N ARG A 534 18.79 -21.70 -5.68
CA ARG A 534 18.38 -20.36 -6.15
C ARG A 534 19.54 -19.64 -6.84
N LEU A 535 20.73 -19.70 -6.25
CA LEU A 535 21.91 -18.99 -6.76
C LEU A 535 22.37 -19.50 -8.13
N MET A 536 22.27 -20.82 -8.39
CA MET A 536 22.62 -21.39 -9.69
C MET A 536 21.66 -20.93 -10.80
N HIS A 537 20.40 -20.65 -10.47
CA HIS A 537 19.37 -20.21 -11.42
C HIS A 537 19.28 -18.67 -11.55
N LEU A 538 20.14 -17.90 -10.87
CA LEU A 538 20.16 -16.44 -10.96
C LEU A 538 21.35 -15.94 -11.77
N SER A 539 21.12 -14.85 -12.51
CA SER A 539 22.17 -14.10 -13.21
C SER A 539 22.40 -12.70 -12.61
N ASP A 540 21.39 -12.10 -11.98
CA ASP A 540 21.48 -10.79 -11.33
C ASP A 540 22.33 -10.87 -10.04
N ILE A 541 23.47 -10.17 -10.04
CA ILE A 541 24.38 -10.12 -8.89
C ILE A 541 23.75 -9.46 -7.66
N ARG A 542 22.84 -8.49 -7.81
CA ARG A 542 22.17 -7.85 -6.66
C ARG A 542 21.20 -8.82 -5.99
N ALA A 543 20.52 -9.66 -6.79
CA ALA A 543 19.69 -10.74 -6.28
C ALA A 543 20.50 -11.77 -5.51
N LYS A 544 21.66 -12.21 -6.06
CA LYS A 544 22.57 -13.12 -5.35
C LYS A 544 23.06 -12.53 -4.04
N ASN A 545 23.54 -11.28 -4.05
CA ASN A 545 24.06 -10.62 -2.86
C ASN A 545 23.05 -10.58 -1.70
N VAL A 546 21.75 -10.32 -1.97
CA VAL A 546 20.76 -10.29 -0.87
C VAL A 546 20.45 -11.69 -0.34
N ILE A 547 20.43 -12.73 -1.20
CA ILE A 547 20.24 -14.11 -0.77
C ILE A 547 21.43 -14.56 0.10
N GLU A 548 22.65 -14.32 -0.37
CA GLU A 548 23.88 -14.66 0.34
C GLU A 548 23.97 -13.93 1.68
N ALA A 549 23.70 -12.61 1.71
CA ALA A 549 23.71 -11.83 2.95
C ALA A 549 22.67 -12.31 3.96
N ALA A 550 21.47 -12.67 3.51
CA ALA A 550 20.45 -13.25 4.39
C ALA A 550 20.89 -14.63 4.93
N ALA A 551 21.41 -15.50 4.06
CA ALA A 551 21.86 -16.83 4.42
C ALA A 551 23.03 -16.81 5.42
N GLU A 552 24.05 -15.98 5.16
CA GLU A 552 25.20 -15.80 6.04
C GLU A 552 24.77 -15.25 7.40
N ALA A 553 24.01 -14.15 7.42
CA ALA A 553 23.58 -13.52 8.66
C ALA A 553 22.61 -14.38 9.48
N PHE A 554 21.91 -15.32 8.84
CA PHE A 554 21.04 -16.30 9.49
C PHE A 554 21.79 -17.54 9.98
N GLY A 555 22.98 -17.83 9.44
CA GLY A 555 23.70 -19.09 9.66
C GLY A 555 23.05 -20.28 8.95
N TRP A 556 22.66 -20.11 7.68
CA TRP A 556 21.98 -21.13 6.87
C TRP A 556 22.78 -22.44 6.75
N PRO A 557 22.13 -23.63 6.76
CA PRO A 557 20.68 -23.89 6.81
C PRO A 557 20.04 -23.80 8.21
N GLY A 558 20.73 -23.26 9.21
CA GLY A 558 20.23 -23.11 10.56
C GLY A 558 19.98 -24.46 11.26
N ASN A 559 19.13 -24.47 12.29
CA ASN A 559 18.76 -25.68 13.01
C ASN A 559 17.49 -26.30 12.40
N ASN A 560 17.60 -27.52 11.89
CA ASN A 560 16.45 -28.33 11.46
C ASN A 560 16.38 -29.58 12.34
N SER A 561 15.29 -29.72 13.07
CA SER A 561 15.02 -30.86 13.95
C SER A 561 13.52 -31.14 14.00
N LYS A 562 13.08 -32.23 14.65
CA LYS A 562 11.66 -32.53 14.72
C LYS A 562 10.90 -31.37 15.37
N GLY A 563 9.94 -30.79 14.63
CA GLY A 563 9.15 -29.65 15.08
C GLY A 563 9.85 -28.29 14.95
N VAL A 564 11.09 -28.21 14.49
CA VAL A 564 11.80 -26.93 14.25
C VAL A 564 12.40 -26.92 12.85
N GLY A 565 12.11 -25.90 12.07
CA GLY A 565 12.57 -25.80 10.69
C GLY A 565 12.93 -24.39 10.29
N CYS A 566 13.82 -24.29 9.32
CA CYS A 566 14.25 -23.03 8.72
C CYS A 566 13.76 -22.93 7.26
N GLY A 567 13.50 -21.72 6.78
CA GLY A 567 13.11 -21.49 5.40
C GLY A 567 13.66 -20.17 4.90
N LEU A 568 14.05 -20.13 3.63
CA LEU A 568 14.50 -18.93 2.94
C LEU A 568 13.68 -18.74 1.68
N ALA A 569 13.38 -17.48 1.37
CA ALA A 569 12.79 -17.08 0.11
C ALA A 569 13.26 -15.69 -0.29
N PHE A 570 13.15 -15.41 -1.58
CA PHE A 570 13.62 -14.18 -2.20
C PHE A 570 12.58 -13.57 -3.14
N GLY A 571 12.62 -12.25 -3.30
CA GLY A 571 11.91 -11.57 -4.36
C GLY A 571 12.42 -10.14 -4.55
N GLN A 572 12.25 -9.61 -5.76
CA GLN A 572 12.40 -8.19 -6.04
C GLN A 572 11.02 -7.60 -6.30
N TYR A 573 10.60 -6.61 -5.53
CA TYR A 573 9.26 -6.06 -5.68
C TYR A 573 9.03 -5.53 -7.12
N LYS A 574 7.96 -6.00 -7.79
CA LYS A 574 7.66 -5.75 -9.22
C LYS A 574 8.78 -6.12 -10.22
N ASN A 575 9.78 -6.90 -9.79
CA ASN A 575 11.01 -7.18 -10.55
C ASN A 575 11.80 -5.93 -10.97
N ILE A 576 11.54 -4.77 -10.35
CA ILE A 576 12.23 -3.51 -10.69
C ILE A 576 12.56 -2.62 -9.48
N LYS A 577 12.03 -2.95 -8.30
CA LYS A 577 12.19 -2.16 -7.07
C LYS A 577 13.17 -2.83 -6.10
N THR A 578 12.94 -2.67 -4.81
CA THR A 578 13.77 -3.25 -3.74
C THR A 578 13.83 -4.77 -3.83
N TYR A 579 15.04 -5.30 -3.74
CA TYR A 579 15.33 -6.72 -3.57
C TYR A 579 15.23 -7.06 -2.09
N ALA A 580 14.61 -8.19 -1.75
CA ALA A 580 14.54 -8.67 -0.38
C ALA A 580 14.64 -10.19 -0.32
N ALA A 581 15.51 -10.69 0.55
CA ALA A 581 15.55 -12.08 0.98
C ALA A 581 15.14 -12.16 2.45
N VAL A 582 14.31 -13.15 2.80
CA VAL A 582 13.86 -13.41 4.16
C VAL A 582 14.21 -14.85 4.51
N ALA A 583 14.96 -15.02 5.59
CA ALA A 583 15.20 -16.31 6.22
C ALA A 583 14.48 -16.35 7.57
N ILE A 584 13.75 -17.42 7.87
CA ILE A 584 12.96 -17.54 9.09
C ILE A 584 13.08 -18.92 9.73
N GLU A 585 13.10 -18.96 11.05
CA GLU A 585 13.04 -20.17 11.87
C GLU A 585 11.66 -20.27 12.52
N VAL A 586 11.04 -21.44 12.42
CA VAL A 586 9.73 -21.72 13.02
C VAL A 586 9.79 -22.95 13.90
N GLU A 587 8.92 -22.98 14.91
CA GLU A 587 8.59 -24.17 15.67
C GLU A 587 7.13 -24.55 15.44
N VAL A 588 6.87 -25.81 15.12
CA VAL A 588 5.52 -26.37 15.08
C VAL A 588 5.32 -27.19 16.34
N THR A 589 4.46 -26.69 17.22
CA THR A 589 4.13 -27.33 18.50
C THR A 589 3.30 -28.60 18.31
N ASP A 590 3.17 -29.42 19.35
CA ASP A 590 2.30 -30.61 19.34
C ASP A 590 0.82 -30.28 19.07
N ASN A 591 0.38 -29.05 19.37
CA ASN A 591 -0.97 -28.57 19.06
C ASN A 591 -1.11 -28.07 17.61
N ALA A 592 -0.06 -28.23 16.79
CA ALA A 592 0.09 -27.73 15.44
C ALA A 592 0.15 -26.20 15.31
N GLU A 593 0.36 -25.48 16.42
CA GLU A 593 0.62 -24.04 16.36
C GLU A 593 2.01 -23.77 15.79
N ILE A 594 2.09 -22.84 14.84
CA ILE A 594 3.35 -22.36 14.25
C ILE A 594 3.82 -21.14 15.04
N LYS A 595 4.97 -21.27 15.71
CA LYS A 595 5.65 -20.20 16.43
C LYS A 595 6.82 -19.66 15.63
N LEU A 596 6.86 -18.35 15.41
CA LEU A 596 7.96 -17.68 14.72
C LEU A 596 9.06 -17.36 15.74
N ARG A 597 10.26 -17.91 15.56
CA ARG A 597 11.37 -17.78 16.52
C ARG A 597 12.24 -16.57 16.19
N ARG A 598 12.84 -16.57 15.00
CA ARG A 598 13.71 -15.48 14.52
C ARG A 598 13.62 -15.33 13.01
N ALA A 599 13.85 -14.12 12.52
CA ALA A 599 13.93 -13.80 11.10
C ALA A 599 15.16 -12.94 10.77
N VAL A 600 15.73 -13.15 9.60
CA VAL A 600 16.73 -12.27 8.99
C VAL A 600 16.17 -11.73 7.69
N ILE A 601 16.30 -10.42 7.51
CA ILE A 601 15.97 -9.71 6.27
C ILE A 601 17.29 -9.19 5.69
N ALA A 602 17.54 -9.41 4.41
CA ALA A 602 18.54 -8.67 3.66
C ALA A 602 17.86 -7.94 2.50
N ALA A 603 18.13 -6.63 2.35
CA ALA A 603 17.45 -5.81 1.35
C ALA A 603 18.38 -4.85 0.61
N ASP A 604 18.18 -4.72 -0.70
CA ASP A 604 18.86 -3.74 -1.55
C ASP A 604 17.82 -2.78 -2.15
N ALA A 605 17.79 -1.55 -1.63
CA ALA A 605 16.84 -0.50 -2.00
C ALA A 605 17.48 0.67 -2.78
N GLY A 606 18.68 0.47 -3.33
CA GLY A 606 19.43 1.57 -3.97
C GLY A 606 20.00 2.55 -2.94
N HIS A 607 20.01 3.84 -3.24
CA HIS A 607 20.49 4.85 -2.29
C HIS A 607 19.49 5.02 -1.14
N VAL A 608 19.93 4.78 0.10
CA VAL A 608 19.06 4.85 1.28
C VAL A 608 19.20 6.21 1.97
N ILE A 609 18.08 6.90 2.18
CA ILE A 609 18.05 8.25 2.78
C ILE A 609 17.88 8.18 4.31
N ASP A 610 16.88 7.43 4.77
CA ASP A 610 16.61 7.15 6.18
C ASP A 610 16.71 5.63 6.41
N PRO A 611 17.90 5.11 6.80
CA PRO A 611 18.08 3.69 7.08
C PRO A 611 17.14 3.19 8.17
N SER A 612 16.83 4.01 9.19
CA SER A 612 15.94 3.63 10.28
C SER A 612 14.50 3.44 9.80
N GLY A 613 14.02 4.34 8.93
CA GLY A 613 12.70 4.25 8.31
C GLY A 613 12.59 3.06 7.37
N LEU A 614 13.64 2.78 6.59
CA LEU A 614 13.68 1.59 5.73
C LEU A 614 13.61 0.29 6.53
N ILE A 615 14.36 0.17 7.63
CA ILE A 615 14.31 -1.00 8.52
C ILE A 615 12.90 -1.24 9.04
N VAL A 616 12.26 -0.20 9.63
CA VAL A 616 10.89 -0.32 10.18
C VAL A 616 9.89 -0.73 9.10
N GLN A 617 10.05 -0.23 7.87
CA GLN A 617 9.19 -0.58 6.74
C GLN A 617 9.32 -2.05 6.30
N LEU A 618 10.55 -2.57 6.29
CA LEU A 618 10.85 -3.97 5.93
C LEU A 618 10.36 -4.94 7.02
N GLU A 619 10.64 -4.63 8.29
CA GLU A 619 10.22 -5.41 9.46
C GLU A 619 8.70 -5.45 9.60
N GLY A 620 8.03 -4.29 9.46
CA GLY A 620 6.57 -4.21 9.45
C GLY A 620 5.96 -5.01 8.29
N GLY A 621 6.65 -5.12 7.15
CA GLY A 621 6.24 -5.98 6.04
C GLY A 621 6.33 -7.48 6.35
N VAL A 622 7.38 -7.91 7.08
CA VAL A 622 7.50 -9.30 7.57
C VAL A 622 6.39 -9.62 8.56
N ILE A 623 6.16 -8.75 9.55
CA ILE A 623 5.13 -8.96 10.58
C ILE A 623 3.73 -9.07 9.96
N GLN A 624 3.40 -8.18 9.03
CA GLN A 624 2.12 -8.21 8.33
C GLN A 624 1.95 -9.46 7.47
N ALA A 625 2.97 -9.84 6.69
CA ALA A 625 2.90 -11.03 5.86
C ALA A 625 2.84 -12.32 6.69
N ALA A 626 3.54 -12.38 7.82
CA ALA A 626 3.42 -13.47 8.78
C ALA A 626 1.98 -13.60 9.32
N SER A 627 1.32 -12.48 9.62
CA SER A 627 -0.09 -12.46 10.03
C SER A 627 -1.00 -13.04 8.95
N TRP A 628 -0.85 -12.59 7.71
CA TRP A 628 -1.56 -13.13 6.53
C TRP A 628 -1.30 -14.60 6.27
N THR A 629 -0.07 -15.04 6.52
CA THR A 629 0.33 -16.41 6.23
C THR A 629 -0.26 -17.37 7.25
N LEU A 630 -0.41 -16.97 8.52
CA LEU A 630 -0.74 -17.87 9.62
C LEU A 630 -2.21 -17.78 10.10
N TYR A 631 -2.89 -16.64 9.91
CA TYR A 631 -4.17 -16.39 10.60
C TYR A 631 -5.29 -15.87 9.70
N GLU A 632 -4.98 -14.98 8.75
CA GLU A 632 -6.00 -14.07 8.23
C GLU A 632 -6.77 -14.61 7.03
N GLN A 633 -8.10 -14.56 7.12
CA GLN A 633 -9.03 -14.86 6.04
C GLN A 633 -10.38 -14.18 6.27
N VAL A 634 -10.95 -13.58 5.22
CA VAL A 634 -12.33 -13.07 5.25
C VAL A 634 -13.31 -14.22 5.11
N LEU A 635 -14.14 -14.38 6.14
CA LEU A 635 -15.26 -15.33 6.16
C LEU A 635 -16.58 -14.61 5.82
N TYR A 636 -17.45 -15.31 5.09
CA TYR A 636 -18.75 -14.80 4.64
C TYR A 636 -19.75 -15.93 4.42
N ASP A 637 -21.04 -15.58 4.45
CA ASP A 637 -22.17 -16.43 4.08
C ASP A 637 -23.11 -15.68 3.14
N ARG A 638 -24.30 -16.25 2.89
CA ARG A 638 -25.30 -15.65 1.99
C ARG A 638 -25.82 -14.30 2.49
N GLY A 639 -25.83 -14.08 3.81
CA GLY A 639 -26.27 -12.85 4.47
C GLY A 639 -25.21 -11.75 4.52
N GLY A 640 -23.94 -12.07 4.32
CA GLY A 640 -22.85 -11.11 4.23
C GLY A 640 -21.54 -11.62 4.82
N ILE A 641 -20.63 -10.69 5.12
CA ILE A 641 -19.37 -10.97 5.80
C ILE A 641 -19.64 -11.37 7.26
N THR A 642 -18.95 -12.38 7.78
CA THR A 642 -19.10 -12.90 9.16
C THR A 642 -17.89 -12.60 10.04
N SER A 643 -16.74 -12.26 9.43
CA SER A 643 -15.49 -11.88 10.10
C SER A 643 -15.47 -10.40 10.51
N ARG A 644 -16.40 -9.98 11.39
CA ARG A 644 -16.72 -8.56 11.65
C ARG A 644 -15.96 -7.88 12.79
N ASP A 645 -15.08 -8.60 13.46
CA ASP A 645 -14.29 -8.12 14.59
C ASP A 645 -12.95 -8.86 14.69
N TRP A 646 -12.16 -8.58 15.74
CA TRP A 646 -10.84 -9.19 15.96
C TRP A 646 -10.88 -10.62 16.48
N ASP A 647 -12.05 -11.08 16.96
CA ASP A 647 -12.23 -12.44 17.45
C ASP A 647 -12.52 -13.38 16.27
N SER A 648 -13.35 -12.90 15.32
CA SER A 648 -13.71 -13.60 14.09
C SER A 648 -12.73 -13.38 12.93
N TYR A 649 -11.85 -12.37 13.01
CA TYR A 649 -10.73 -12.14 12.11
C TYR A 649 -9.41 -11.99 12.91
N PRO A 650 -8.76 -13.11 13.29
CA PRO A 650 -7.56 -13.05 14.09
C PRO A 650 -6.36 -12.52 13.29
N ILE A 651 -5.54 -11.69 13.94
CA ILE A 651 -4.25 -11.20 13.44
C ILE A 651 -3.12 -11.65 14.36
N LEU A 652 -1.88 -11.60 13.86
CA LEU A 652 -0.68 -11.88 14.64
C LEU A 652 -0.63 -11.02 15.91
N ARG A 653 -0.42 -11.67 17.06
CA ARG A 653 -0.27 -11.01 18.36
C ARG A 653 1.20 -10.93 18.77
N PHE A 654 1.54 -10.03 19.69
CA PHE A 654 2.91 -9.80 20.16
C PHE A 654 3.66 -11.08 20.56
N GLY A 655 2.96 -12.06 21.16
CA GLY A 655 3.55 -13.32 21.59
C GLY A 655 4.05 -14.25 20.47
N ASN A 656 3.80 -13.92 19.20
CA ASN A 656 4.29 -14.67 18.06
C ASN A 656 5.02 -13.82 17.01
N VAL A 657 5.46 -12.61 17.41
CA VAL A 657 6.36 -11.79 16.58
C VAL A 657 7.80 -12.33 16.76
N PRO A 658 8.52 -12.71 15.69
CA PRO A 658 9.89 -13.22 15.81
C PRO A 658 10.87 -12.10 16.19
N SER A 659 12.03 -12.45 16.73
CA SER A 659 13.15 -11.51 16.76
C SER A 659 13.66 -11.26 15.33
N ILE A 660 13.75 -10.00 14.89
CA ILE A 660 14.13 -9.67 13.52
C ILE A 660 15.51 -8.99 13.49
N LYS A 661 16.35 -9.41 12.54
CA LYS A 661 17.60 -8.73 12.19
C LYS A 661 17.53 -8.28 10.73
N THR A 662 17.76 -7.00 10.48
CA THR A 662 17.70 -6.41 9.13
C THR A 662 19.09 -5.99 8.65
N ILE A 663 19.48 -6.43 7.45
CA ILE A 663 20.70 -6.07 6.74
C ILE A 663 20.32 -5.20 5.54
N LEU A 664 20.88 -3.99 5.47
CA LEU A 664 20.72 -3.10 4.32
C LEU A 664 21.96 -3.17 3.44
N MET A 665 21.76 -3.45 2.15
CA MET A 665 22.81 -3.40 1.15
C MET A 665 23.00 -1.95 0.71
N GLU A 666 24.07 -1.31 1.19
CA GLU A 666 24.36 0.09 0.87
C GLU A 666 24.72 0.28 -0.61
N ARG A 667 23.98 1.15 -1.31
CA ARG A 667 24.22 1.50 -2.72
C ARG A 667 24.24 3.03 -2.94
N PRO A 668 25.16 3.77 -2.30
CA PRO A 668 25.23 5.22 -2.45
C PRO A 668 25.38 5.61 -3.93
N GLY A 669 24.68 6.67 -4.30
CA GLY A 669 24.61 7.21 -5.67
C GLY A 669 23.72 6.44 -6.66
N LYS A 670 23.19 5.25 -6.32
CA LYS A 670 22.18 4.58 -7.16
C LYS A 670 20.82 5.28 -7.07
N PRO A 671 19.89 5.05 -8.03
CA PRO A 671 18.52 5.55 -7.91
C PRO A 671 17.85 5.06 -6.63
N PHE A 672 16.91 5.85 -6.10
CA PHE A 672 16.03 5.42 -5.03
C PHE A 672 15.14 4.28 -5.52
N LEU A 673 14.90 3.26 -4.70
CA LEU A 673 13.92 2.22 -5.01
C LEU A 673 12.82 2.19 -3.96
N GLY A 674 11.61 1.87 -4.42
CA GLY A 674 10.48 1.59 -3.54
C GLY A 674 10.67 0.34 -2.68
N ALA A 675 10.48 0.42 -1.37
CA ALA A 675 10.68 -0.70 -0.44
C ALA A 675 9.42 -1.17 0.29
N GLY A 676 8.31 -0.42 0.19
CA GLY A 676 7.13 -0.61 1.02
C GLY A 676 6.46 -1.98 0.90
N GLU A 677 6.76 -2.80 -0.11
CA GLU A 677 6.08 -4.07 -0.37
C GLU A 677 7.07 -5.23 -0.58
N ALA A 678 8.36 -5.03 -0.27
CA ALA A 678 9.44 -5.94 -0.68
C ALA A 678 9.49 -7.26 0.09
N THR A 679 9.22 -7.24 1.40
CA THR A 679 9.34 -8.42 2.26
C THR A 679 8.10 -9.31 2.27
N THR A 680 6.98 -8.84 1.71
CA THR A 680 5.68 -9.47 1.88
C THR A 680 5.63 -10.90 1.31
N GLY A 681 5.94 -11.05 0.03
CA GLY A 681 5.97 -12.36 -0.65
C GLY A 681 7.02 -13.32 -0.11
N PRO A 682 8.30 -12.90 0.02
CA PRO A 682 9.36 -13.74 0.57
C PRO A 682 9.03 -14.28 1.97
N THR A 683 8.38 -13.49 2.83
CA THR A 683 8.02 -13.95 4.17
C THR A 683 7.08 -15.16 4.15
N ALA A 684 6.02 -15.15 3.33
CA ALA A 684 5.07 -16.26 3.26
C ALA A 684 5.74 -17.56 2.80
N ALA A 685 6.55 -17.50 1.75
CA ALA A 685 7.28 -18.66 1.26
C ALA A 685 8.31 -19.16 2.28
N ALA A 686 9.07 -18.25 2.91
CA ALA A 686 10.04 -18.63 3.94
C ALA A 686 9.36 -19.38 5.10
N ILE A 687 8.19 -18.91 5.57
CA ILE A 687 7.41 -19.59 6.60
C ILE A 687 6.96 -20.97 6.11
N ALA A 688 6.36 -21.07 4.92
CA ALA A 688 5.86 -22.34 4.40
C ALA A 688 6.99 -23.38 4.20
N ASN A 689 8.16 -22.92 3.73
CA ASN A 689 9.36 -23.73 3.57
C ASN A 689 9.93 -24.19 4.93
N ALA A 690 9.88 -23.32 5.94
CA ALA A 690 10.28 -23.65 7.31
C ALA A 690 9.35 -24.69 7.95
N VAL A 691 8.03 -24.55 7.75
CA VAL A 691 7.02 -25.50 8.23
C VAL A 691 7.24 -26.88 7.60
N TYR A 692 7.53 -26.94 6.30
CA TYR A 692 7.85 -28.20 5.64
C TYR A 692 9.10 -28.85 6.25
N ARG A 693 10.18 -28.11 6.49
CA ARG A 693 11.39 -28.67 7.13
C ARG A 693 11.13 -29.12 8.58
N ALA A 694 10.23 -28.45 9.30
CA ALA A 694 9.87 -28.81 10.67
C ALA A 694 9.02 -30.09 10.76
N THR A 695 8.18 -30.36 9.74
CA THR A 695 7.07 -31.34 9.85
C THR A 695 7.04 -32.40 8.75
N GLY A 696 7.68 -32.15 7.60
CA GLY A 696 7.51 -32.92 6.36
C GLY A 696 6.20 -32.63 5.60
N LEU A 697 5.33 -31.75 6.11
CA LEU A 697 4.03 -31.45 5.54
C LEU A 697 4.12 -30.21 4.63
N ARG A 698 3.77 -30.39 3.34
CA ARG A 698 3.78 -29.28 2.37
C ARG A 698 2.40 -28.65 2.29
N LEU A 699 2.23 -27.53 2.99
CA LEU A 699 1.01 -26.73 2.94
C LEU A 699 1.05 -25.73 1.78
N ARG A 700 0.04 -25.77 0.90
CA ARG A 700 -0.05 -24.90 -0.29
C ARG A 700 -1.24 -23.93 -0.26
N ARG A 701 -2.11 -24.04 0.76
CA ARG A 701 -3.28 -23.19 0.98
C ARG A 701 -3.06 -22.31 2.20
N LEU A 702 -3.14 -20.99 2.01
CA LEU A 702 -3.15 -20.02 3.10
C LEU A 702 -4.56 -19.86 3.68
N PRO A 703 -4.70 -19.47 4.96
CA PRO A 703 -3.64 -19.40 5.97
C PRO A 703 -3.20 -20.79 6.47
N LEU A 704 -1.96 -20.87 6.97
CA LEU A 704 -1.34 -22.07 7.55
C LEU A 704 -1.80 -22.26 9.01
N THR A 705 -3.10 -22.43 9.23
CA THR A 705 -3.65 -22.56 10.59
C THR A 705 -3.29 -23.91 11.23
N PRO A 706 -3.40 -24.05 12.56
CA PRO A 706 -3.26 -25.34 13.23
C PRO A 706 -4.18 -26.43 12.63
N GLU A 707 -5.40 -26.06 12.23
CA GLU A 707 -6.35 -26.95 11.57
C GLU A 707 -5.83 -27.40 10.19
N ALA A 708 -5.22 -26.49 9.42
CA ALA A 708 -4.62 -26.82 8.12
C ALA A 708 -3.45 -27.80 8.27
N VAL A 709 -2.58 -27.59 9.26
CA VAL A 709 -1.47 -28.51 9.59
C VAL A 709 -2.01 -29.89 9.99
N LYS A 710 -3.01 -29.94 10.90
CA LYS A 710 -3.63 -31.20 11.34
C LYS A 710 -4.28 -31.95 10.19
N LEU A 711 -5.00 -31.23 9.30
CA LEU A 711 -5.63 -31.84 8.14
C LEU A 711 -4.60 -32.46 7.19
N ALA A 712 -3.50 -31.76 6.94
CA ALA A 712 -2.41 -32.27 6.09
C ALA A 712 -1.67 -33.47 6.71
N ALA A 713 -1.65 -33.60 8.04
CA ALA A 713 -1.07 -34.76 8.71
C ALA A 713 -1.95 -36.02 8.62
N LEU A 714 -3.25 -35.85 8.29
CA LEU A 714 -4.22 -36.94 8.16
C LEU A 714 -4.38 -37.46 6.71
N SER A 715 -3.94 -36.68 5.73
CA SER A 715 -3.91 -37.03 4.30
C SER A 715 -2.65 -37.78 3.93
#